data_AF-A0A9P6K3X7-F1
#
_entry.id   AF-A0A9P6K3X7-F1
#
_cell.length_a   1.000
_cell.length_b   1.000
_cell.length_c   1.000
_cell.angle_alpha   90.00
_cell.angle_beta   90.00
_cell.angle_gamma   90.00
#
_symmetry.space_group_name_H-M   'P 1'
#
loop_
_entity.id
_entity.type
_entity.pdbx_description
1 polymer ?
#
loop_
_entity_poly.entity_id
_entity_poly.type
_entity_poly.pdbx_seq_one_letter_code
_entity_poly.pdbx_strand_id
1 'polypeptide(L)'
;MSSILGDTTTTANIDTVTTINPTRLAKKRMSPMEILELLFKIFSFTDSRTLSHTVVLVCRHWFLMIYSSVTNNRGIYFNEDETNLLLNKALLGLPWSRWLKWHSLSPLDNQGIQRKVLGGMLRGKSKQYQCLLVRDQDNTDQVQRTTATTDDSALYPQDCQPASREDILALTRLREHANLPLRELEIGGKIDYNRRIGPLLPLLSSLAVLKIHLRNRFEVQLDSFLEAMPLLERIDLRNIETLTVSAATTTTTEQGQASARELPRLRSFIFEHSRVDQVELEGFLVRTTRLQELKLIELLSKWGTVYRYESFHYDAPRLLCHLQDLTLPLHTLHVSIFDTEIPEKVQMEFDKLVAPWTRDLTARELLPSKIRSMNQLQNTITTLNLFGSKMCGVGDVLHQYLCSSPHLQHLRAPDTLYLVNHLDLHRRLESTRSSFSANTTSNSSANQPGIWQCRKLHTLHMGFHTLGQGMSAFSTPQRAQIVFGYISLVCPNLEDLFIHGTEGLETSEMSPGADLEPGLCLLTRLRFLRVLKVGKAWRPMLRCNSGRSQACQMPEDDDDDEDGGKAFSWMVPAGYMERARLARRKGTMRWERVMQHERSMDQQLQSDNHSNNNSTNQNRDRNAPTGAKPGSETRVEDVAYTELKEALKDLGKFTDVKNAIEVMNAAEGFVCWPEIRRVAIFSKDPFSLPVEKEYQRIISRQ
;
A
#
# COMPACT_ATOMS: atom_id res chain seq x y z
N MET A 1 -51.93 -59.37 26.86
CA MET A 1 -51.59 -60.46 25.91
C MET A 1 -50.09 -60.37 25.67
N SER A 2 -49.18 -61.19 26.19
CA SER A 2 -49.26 -62.40 27.00
C SER A 2 -47.95 -62.48 27.80
N SER A 3 -48.08 -62.90 29.04
CA SER A 3 -47.03 -63.29 29.98
C SER A 3 -46.27 -64.53 29.50
N ILE A 4 -45.04 -64.73 29.99
CA ILE A 4 -44.58 -66.00 30.58
C ILE A 4 -43.33 -65.74 31.43
N LEU A 5 -43.39 -66.27 32.66
CA LEU A 5 -42.39 -66.34 33.72
C LEU A 5 -41.32 -67.40 33.42
N GLY A 6 -40.19 -67.31 34.13
CA GLY A 6 -39.28 -68.45 34.30
C GLY A 6 -38.02 -68.10 35.09
N ASP A 7 -38.10 -68.22 36.42
CA ASP A 7 -36.95 -68.29 37.33
C ASP A 7 -36.07 -69.52 37.04
N THR A 8 -34.77 -69.41 37.33
CA THR A 8 -34.02 -70.48 38.02
C THR A 8 -32.69 -69.94 38.54
N THR A 9 -32.51 -70.11 39.85
CA THR A 9 -31.26 -70.08 40.60
C THR A 9 -30.25 -71.10 40.05
N THR A 10 -28.93 -70.89 40.22
CA THR A 10 -27.95 -71.88 40.75
C THR A 10 -26.53 -71.29 40.83
N THR A 11 -25.92 -71.63 41.96
CA THR A 11 -24.60 -71.41 42.58
C THR A 11 -23.30 -71.46 41.75
N ALA A 12 -22.38 -70.58 42.17
CA ALA A 12 -20.98 -70.82 42.60
C ALA A 12 -19.90 -71.31 41.62
N ASN A 13 -18.79 -70.54 41.68
CA ASN A 13 -17.37 -70.90 41.52
C ASN A 13 -16.93 -71.71 40.30
N ILE A 14 -15.98 -71.13 39.54
CA ILE A 14 -14.67 -71.74 39.27
C ILE A 14 -13.74 -70.63 38.76
N ASP A 15 -12.60 -70.50 39.43
CA ASP A 15 -11.45 -69.69 39.04
C ASP A 15 -11.11 -69.93 37.57
N THR A 16 -11.28 -68.90 36.74
CA THR A 16 -10.74 -68.88 35.38
C THR A 16 -9.71 -67.79 35.33
N VAL A 17 -8.45 -68.21 35.36
CA VAL A 17 -7.26 -67.40 35.09
C VAL A 17 -7.47 -66.72 33.74
N THR A 18 -7.86 -65.44 33.78
CA THR A 18 -7.96 -64.58 32.60
C THR A 18 -6.54 -64.37 32.09
N THR A 19 -6.16 -65.24 31.17
CA THR A 19 -4.97 -65.09 30.35
C THR A 19 -5.10 -63.73 29.66
N ILE A 20 -4.29 -62.76 30.10
CA ILE A 20 -4.26 -61.41 29.53
C ILE A 20 -3.77 -61.57 28.10
N ASN A 21 -4.72 -61.75 27.18
CA ASN A 21 -4.46 -61.61 25.76
C ASN A 21 -3.86 -60.21 25.59
N PRO A 22 -2.64 -60.08 25.06
CA PRO A 22 -2.12 -58.79 24.66
C PRO A 22 -3.03 -58.30 23.55
N THR A 23 -4.03 -57.51 23.92
CA THR A 23 -4.89 -56.78 23.00
C THR A 23 -3.93 -56.00 22.13
N ARG A 24 -3.72 -56.51 20.90
CA ARG A 24 -3.02 -55.82 19.84
C ARG A 24 -3.57 -54.40 19.85
N LEU A 25 -2.76 -53.46 20.34
CA LEU A 25 -2.96 -52.03 20.15
C LEU A 25 -2.97 -51.85 18.65
N ALA A 26 -4.17 -51.94 18.06
CA ALA A 26 -4.40 -51.66 16.67
C ALA A 26 -3.89 -50.23 16.51
N LYS A 27 -2.77 -50.06 15.80
CA LYS A 27 -2.20 -48.75 15.52
C LYS A 27 -3.33 -47.91 14.95
N LYS A 28 -3.88 -47.02 15.79
CA LYS A 28 -4.91 -46.08 15.39
C LYS A 28 -4.29 -45.32 14.24
N ARG A 29 -4.80 -45.53 13.02
CA ARG A 29 -4.30 -44.82 11.85
C ARG A 29 -4.53 -43.35 12.12
N MET A 30 -3.45 -42.57 12.22
CA MET A 30 -3.55 -41.13 12.36
C MET A 30 -4.42 -40.60 11.23
N SER A 31 -5.43 -39.81 11.60
CA SER A 31 -6.24 -39.13 10.59
C SER A 31 -5.33 -38.17 9.83
N PRO A 32 -5.46 -38.02 8.51
CA PRO A 32 -4.77 -36.96 7.77
C PRO A 32 -5.03 -35.56 8.37
N MET A 33 -6.17 -35.37 9.04
CA MET A 33 -6.54 -34.14 9.74
C MET A 33 -5.80 -33.93 11.07
N GLU A 34 -5.04 -34.91 11.54
CA GLU A 34 -4.15 -34.81 12.71
C GLU A 34 -2.71 -34.43 12.30
N ILE A 35 -2.42 -34.36 11.00
CA ILE A 35 -1.11 -33.94 10.46
C ILE A 35 -1.12 -32.41 10.28
N LEU A 36 -0.43 -31.71 11.19
CA LEU A 36 -0.36 -30.24 11.22
C LEU A 36 0.14 -29.64 9.92
N GLU A 37 1.16 -30.24 9.29
CA GLU A 37 1.76 -29.76 8.04
C GLU A 37 0.75 -29.79 6.90
N LEU A 38 -0.10 -30.84 6.85
CA LEU A 38 -1.14 -30.98 5.85
C LEU A 38 -2.24 -29.93 6.05
N LEU A 39 -2.66 -29.71 7.30
CA LEU A 39 -3.62 -28.65 7.64
C LEU A 39 -3.08 -27.25 7.32
N PHE A 40 -1.81 -26.95 7.63
CA PHE A 40 -1.18 -25.69 7.24
C PHE A 40 -1.16 -25.52 5.72
N LYS A 41 -0.88 -26.59 4.98
CA LYS A 41 -0.90 -26.57 3.51
C LYS A 41 -2.31 -26.33 2.98
N ILE A 42 -3.33 -27.00 3.52
CA ILE A 42 -4.75 -26.79 3.16
C ILE A 42 -5.15 -25.34 3.46
N PHE A 43 -4.84 -24.83 4.65
CA PHE A 43 -5.17 -23.46 5.03
C PHE A 43 -4.45 -22.42 4.16
N SER A 44 -3.24 -22.72 3.66
CA SER A 44 -2.53 -21.83 2.72
C SER A 44 -3.24 -21.65 1.37
N PHE A 45 -4.10 -22.61 0.97
CA PHE A 45 -4.95 -22.52 -0.22
C PHE A 45 -6.34 -21.94 0.07
N THR A 46 -6.66 -21.72 1.35
CA THR A 46 -7.96 -21.20 1.77
C THR A 46 -7.87 -19.70 1.96
N ASP A 47 -8.83 -18.93 1.44
CA ASP A 47 -8.81 -17.49 1.57
C ASP A 47 -9.04 -17.04 3.03
N SER A 48 -8.55 -15.85 3.38
CA SER A 48 -8.62 -15.32 4.75
C SER A 48 -10.05 -15.23 5.29
N ARG A 49 -11.06 -15.02 4.44
CA ARG A 49 -12.47 -14.94 4.86
C ARG A 49 -12.96 -16.33 5.24
N THR A 50 -12.75 -17.33 4.41
CA THR A 50 -13.11 -18.72 4.71
C THR A 50 -12.38 -19.21 5.96
N LEU A 51 -11.08 -18.91 6.09
CA LEU A 51 -10.31 -19.23 7.30
C LEU A 51 -10.93 -18.60 8.56
N SER A 52 -11.25 -17.31 8.50
CA SER A 52 -11.71 -16.54 9.67
C SER A 52 -13.18 -16.70 10.02
N HIS A 53 -14.03 -17.22 9.12
CA HIS A 53 -15.47 -17.38 9.34
C HIS A 53 -15.93 -18.83 9.38
N THR A 54 -15.32 -19.71 8.59
CA THR A 54 -15.77 -21.10 8.46
C THR A 54 -14.82 -22.04 9.18
N VAL A 55 -13.54 -21.98 8.81
CA VAL A 55 -12.56 -22.97 9.28
C VAL A 55 -12.24 -22.77 10.76
N VAL A 56 -12.31 -21.52 11.24
CA VAL A 56 -12.22 -21.14 12.66
C VAL A 56 -13.23 -21.87 13.56
N LEU A 57 -14.36 -22.32 13.00
CA LEU A 57 -15.48 -22.92 13.73
C LEU A 57 -15.44 -24.46 13.75
N VAL A 58 -14.55 -25.10 12.97
CA VAL A 58 -14.58 -26.56 12.76
C VAL A 58 -14.25 -27.32 14.04
N CYS A 59 -13.10 -27.04 14.65
CA CYS A 59 -12.73 -27.61 15.93
C CYS A 59 -11.70 -26.72 16.63
N ARG A 60 -11.48 -26.98 17.93
CA ARG A 60 -10.50 -26.22 18.72
C ARG A 60 -9.12 -26.23 18.09
N HIS A 61 -8.63 -27.38 17.61
CA HIS A 61 -7.29 -27.50 17.03
C HIS A 61 -7.11 -26.61 15.79
N TRP A 62 -8.08 -26.63 14.89
CA TRP A 62 -8.10 -25.79 13.69
C TRP A 62 -8.19 -24.32 14.04
N PHE A 63 -9.04 -23.98 15.01
CA PHE A 63 -9.07 -22.64 15.58
C PHE A 63 -7.66 -22.20 15.99
N LEU A 64 -6.87 -23.03 16.68
CA LEU A 64 -5.54 -22.62 17.19
C LEU A 64 -4.56 -22.37 16.05
N MET A 65 -4.53 -23.26 15.07
CA MET A 65 -3.65 -23.15 13.91
C MET A 65 -3.96 -21.88 13.11
N ILE A 66 -5.24 -21.68 12.81
CA ILE A 66 -5.72 -20.55 12.02
C ILE A 66 -5.59 -19.27 12.81
N TYR A 67 -5.83 -19.31 14.12
CA TYR A 67 -5.68 -18.17 14.99
C TYR A 67 -4.27 -17.62 14.85
N SER A 68 -3.23 -18.46 14.88
CA SER A 68 -1.84 -18.00 14.68
C SER A 68 -1.61 -17.37 13.30
N SER A 69 -2.15 -17.95 12.21
CA SER A 69 -1.99 -17.43 10.85
C SER A 69 -2.81 -16.14 10.60
N VAL A 70 -4.03 -16.09 11.13
CA VAL A 70 -4.94 -14.94 11.02
C VAL A 70 -4.47 -13.82 11.93
N THR A 71 -3.99 -14.09 13.15
CA THR A 71 -3.47 -13.06 14.06
C THR A 71 -2.13 -12.50 13.60
N ASN A 72 -1.26 -13.32 13.02
CA ASN A 72 -0.04 -12.84 12.37
C ASN A 72 -0.36 -11.82 11.26
N ASN A 73 -1.52 -11.94 10.61
CA ASN A 73 -2.00 -10.98 9.61
C ASN A 73 -2.93 -9.87 10.18
N ARG A 74 -3.43 -10.01 11.42
CA ARG A 74 -4.24 -8.97 12.08
C ARG A 74 -3.33 -7.92 12.69
N GLY A 75 -2.98 -6.95 11.87
CA GLY A 75 -2.42 -5.73 12.42
C GLY A 75 -3.42 -4.94 13.21
N ILE A 76 -2.85 -4.11 14.06
CA ILE A 76 -3.60 -3.10 14.76
C ILE A 76 -3.30 -1.78 14.12
N TYR A 77 -4.39 -1.11 13.77
CA TYR A 77 -4.33 0.28 13.47
C TYR A 77 -4.75 1.07 14.69
N PHE A 78 -3.93 2.04 15.03
CA PHE A 78 -4.18 3.01 16.07
C PHE A 78 -4.09 4.40 15.45
N ASN A 79 -5.23 5.06 15.33
CA ASN A 79 -5.31 6.47 15.00
C ASN A 79 -5.63 7.25 16.28
N GLU A 80 -4.71 8.13 16.68
CA GLU A 80 -4.82 8.89 17.91
C GLU A 80 -5.94 9.94 17.86
N ASP A 81 -6.40 10.31 16.66
CA ASP A 81 -7.53 11.23 16.47
C ASP A 81 -8.90 10.53 16.48
N GLU A 82 -8.94 9.20 16.55
CA GLU A 82 -10.19 8.44 16.63
C GLU A 82 -10.76 8.38 18.05
N THR A 83 -12.04 8.00 18.16
CA THR A 83 -12.72 7.90 19.45
C THR A 83 -12.02 6.93 20.42
N ASN A 84 -12.10 7.21 21.72
CA ASN A 84 -11.54 6.33 22.77
C ASN A 84 -12.01 4.87 22.65
N LEU A 85 -13.18 4.62 22.07
CA LEU A 85 -13.70 3.26 21.84
C LEU A 85 -12.84 2.48 20.84
N LEU A 86 -12.44 3.11 19.72
CA LEU A 86 -11.57 2.48 18.72
C LEU A 86 -10.16 2.27 19.26
N LEU A 87 -9.66 3.21 20.06
CA LEU A 87 -8.41 3.05 20.80
C LEU A 87 -8.49 1.83 21.75
N ASN A 88 -9.52 1.74 22.60
CA ASN A 88 -9.67 0.61 23.52
C ASN A 88 -9.71 -0.72 22.76
N LYS A 89 -10.36 -0.76 21.61
CA LYS A 89 -10.38 -1.94 20.73
C LYS A 89 -8.99 -2.26 20.16
N ALA A 90 -8.25 -1.25 19.71
CA ALA A 90 -6.88 -1.40 19.23
C ALA A 90 -5.96 -1.93 20.34
N LEU A 91 -6.07 -1.36 21.54
CA LEU A 91 -5.32 -1.78 22.72
C LEU A 91 -5.65 -3.22 23.12
N LEU A 92 -6.94 -3.61 23.17
CA LEU A 92 -7.33 -4.99 23.44
C LEU A 92 -6.76 -5.98 22.43
N GLY A 93 -6.57 -5.57 21.18
CA GLY A 93 -5.94 -6.40 20.15
C GLY A 93 -4.43 -6.56 20.32
N LEU A 94 -3.74 -5.60 20.97
CA LEU A 94 -2.27 -5.48 20.95
C LEU A 94 -1.55 -6.72 21.45
N PRO A 95 -1.97 -7.38 22.54
CA PRO A 95 -1.38 -8.64 22.98
C PRO A 95 -1.19 -9.64 21.83
N TRP A 96 -2.14 -9.71 20.91
CA TRP A 96 -2.16 -10.71 19.84
C TRP A 96 -1.60 -10.26 18.50
N SER A 97 -1.22 -8.98 18.36
CA SER A 97 -0.71 -8.46 17.09
C SER A 97 0.81 -8.53 16.98
N ARG A 98 1.26 -8.91 15.79
CA ARG A 98 2.67 -8.87 15.35
C ARG A 98 3.06 -7.52 14.75
N TRP A 99 2.10 -6.72 14.29
CA TRP A 99 2.37 -5.40 13.73
C TRP A 99 1.42 -4.31 14.23
N LEU A 100 1.97 -3.14 14.52
CA LEU A 100 1.25 -1.98 15.01
C LEU A 100 1.48 -0.83 14.03
N LYS A 101 0.39 -0.20 13.61
CA LYS A 101 0.47 1.06 12.87
C LYS A 101 -0.15 2.15 13.70
N TRP A 102 0.65 3.14 14.04
CA TRP A 102 0.27 4.28 14.85
C TRP A 102 0.31 5.54 13.99
N HIS A 103 -0.84 6.20 13.88
CA HIS A 103 -0.96 7.49 13.24
C HIS A 103 -1.50 8.54 14.20
N SER A 104 -1.03 9.77 14.07
CA SER A 104 -1.57 10.93 14.79
C SER A 104 -1.53 12.17 13.89
N LEU A 105 -2.65 12.86 13.69
CA LEU A 105 -2.71 14.14 12.97
C LEU A 105 -2.58 15.33 13.93
N SER A 106 -2.88 15.15 15.21
CA SER A 106 -2.84 16.21 16.20
C SER A 106 -1.46 16.34 16.84
N PRO A 107 -0.81 17.52 16.75
CA PRO A 107 0.43 17.78 17.47
C PRO A 107 0.21 18.06 18.97
N LEU A 108 -1.04 18.15 19.45
CA LEU A 108 -1.35 18.63 20.80
C LEU A 108 -1.09 17.56 21.88
N ASP A 109 -0.57 18.02 23.02
CA ASP A 109 -0.21 17.22 24.20
C ASP A 109 -1.40 16.70 25.03
N ASN A 110 -2.65 16.97 24.62
CA ASN A 110 -3.87 16.59 25.35
C ASN A 110 -4.12 15.06 25.44
N GLN A 111 -3.16 14.26 25.00
CA GLN A 111 -3.26 12.81 24.79
C GLN A 111 -2.39 11.99 25.76
N GLY A 112 -1.88 12.61 26.83
CA GLY A 112 -0.99 11.96 27.80
C GLY A 112 -1.51 10.64 28.38
N ILE A 113 -2.84 10.47 28.48
CA ILE A 113 -3.48 9.22 28.93
C ILE A 113 -3.23 8.09 27.94
N GLN A 114 -3.50 8.31 26.65
CA GLN A 114 -3.34 7.29 25.61
C GLN A 114 -1.88 6.82 25.51
N ARG A 115 -0.94 7.76 25.61
CA ARG A 115 0.50 7.48 25.68
C ARG A 115 0.85 6.60 26.87
N LYS A 116 0.35 6.91 28.07
CA LYS A 116 0.61 6.10 29.27
C LYS A 116 0.09 4.67 29.11
N VAL A 117 -1.09 4.51 28.52
CA VAL A 117 -1.70 3.20 28.27
C VAL A 117 -0.89 2.41 27.23
N LEU A 118 -0.60 3.00 26.06
CA LEU A 118 0.20 2.33 25.02
C LEU A 118 1.58 1.95 25.53
N GLY A 119 2.27 2.87 26.20
CA GLY A 119 3.57 2.60 26.81
C GLY A 119 3.51 1.52 27.91
N GLY A 120 2.44 1.49 28.70
CA GLY A 120 2.19 0.43 29.68
C GLY A 120 2.05 -0.95 29.04
N MET A 121 1.33 -1.03 27.92
CA MET A 121 1.11 -2.28 27.20
C MET A 121 2.35 -2.77 26.46
N LEU A 122 3.08 -1.87 25.79
CA LEU A 122 4.37 -2.20 25.19
C LEU A 122 5.38 -2.67 26.24
N ARG A 123 5.40 -2.04 27.43
CA ARG A 123 6.18 -2.54 28.58
C ARG A 123 5.76 -3.95 28.98
N GLY A 124 4.46 -4.20 29.09
CA GLY A 124 3.92 -5.53 29.42
C GLY A 124 4.38 -6.60 28.42
N LYS A 125 4.25 -6.32 27.11
CA LYS A 125 4.72 -7.19 26.03
C LYS A 125 6.23 -7.42 26.08
N SER A 126 7.01 -6.35 26.23
CA SER A 126 8.46 -6.42 26.29
C SER A 126 8.92 -7.30 27.45
N LYS A 127 8.36 -7.10 28.65
CA LYS A 127 8.62 -7.96 29.82
C LYS A 127 8.26 -9.41 29.58
N GLN A 128 7.10 -9.68 28.98
CA GLN A 128 6.69 -11.05 28.65
C GLN A 128 7.65 -11.72 27.68
N TYR A 129 8.08 -11.00 26.63
CA TYR A 129 9.06 -11.51 25.68
C TYR A 129 10.41 -11.80 26.34
N GLN A 130 10.89 -10.91 27.23
CA GLN A 130 12.09 -11.16 28.01
C GLN A 130 11.97 -12.42 28.88
N CYS A 131 10.83 -12.64 29.53
CA CYS A 131 10.58 -13.86 30.30
C CYS A 131 10.58 -15.13 29.43
N LEU A 132 10.08 -15.05 28.19
CA LEU A 132 10.12 -16.18 27.25
C LEU A 132 11.56 -16.52 26.85
N LEU A 133 12.39 -15.51 26.58
CA LEU A 133 13.81 -15.73 26.25
C LEU A 133 14.59 -16.41 27.37
N VAL A 134 14.36 -16.00 28.63
CA VAL A 134 15.01 -16.62 29.79
C VAL A 134 14.58 -18.08 29.94
N ARG A 135 13.28 -18.38 29.75
CA ARG A 135 12.77 -19.76 29.81
C ARG A 135 13.34 -20.65 28.70
N ASP A 136 13.49 -20.14 27.49
CA ASP A 136 14.07 -20.90 26.39
C ASP A 136 15.54 -21.23 26.65
N GLN A 137 16.29 -20.30 27.27
CA GLN A 137 17.66 -20.55 27.74
C GLN A 137 17.69 -21.62 28.83
N ASP A 138 16.87 -21.48 29.89
CA ASP A 138 16.80 -22.44 31.00
C ASP A 138 16.41 -23.85 30.51
N ASN A 139 15.44 -23.94 29.59
CA ASN A 139 15.02 -25.21 29.00
C ASN A 139 16.14 -25.84 28.16
N THR A 140 16.90 -25.04 27.42
CA THR A 140 18.05 -25.52 26.63
C THR A 140 19.12 -26.09 27.56
N ASP A 141 19.43 -25.39 28.65
CA ASP A 141 20.39 -25.84 29.65
C ASP A 141 19.90 -27.10 30.40
N GLN A 142 18.60 -27.19 30.68
CA GLN A 142 18.03 -28.34 31.37
C GLN A 142 18.02 -29.60 30.49
N VAL A 143 17.72 -29.48 29.19
CA VAL A 143 17.80 -30.59 28.22
C VAL A 143 19.25 -31.08 28.06
N GLN A 144 20.23 -30.18 28.10
CA GLN A 144 21.64 -30.56 28.11
C GLN A 144 22.05 -31.29 29.40
N ARG A 145 21.42 -31.00 30.54
CA ARG A 145 21.71 -31.70 31.82
C ARG A 145 21.02 -33.06 31.95
N THR A 146 19.78 -33.22 31.49
CA THR A 146 19.05 -34.49 31.60
C THR A 146 19.51 -35.55 30.60
N THR A 147 20.12 -35.16 29.48
CA THR A 147 20.77 -36.10 28.56
C THR A 147 22.05 -36.73 29.12
N ALA A 148 22.57 -36.24 30.25
CA ALA A 148 23.76 -36.76 30.91
C ALA A 148 23.47 -37.77 32.05
N THR A 149 22.20 -38.01 32.40
CA THR A 149 21.82 -38.91 33.51
C THR A 149 20.80 -39.95 33.06
N THR A 150 21.28 -40.97 32.33
CA THR A 150 20.49 -42.17 32.02
C THR A 150 21.11 -43.36 32.74
N ASP A 151 20.70 -43.54 34.00
CA ASP A 151 20.65 -44.83 34.69
C ASP A 151 19.98 -44.57 36.05
N ASP A 152 18.66 -44.76 36.13
CA ASP A 152 18.10 -45.80 37.00
C ASP A 152 16.57 -45.82 36.91
N SER A 153 16.04 -47.04 36.83
CA SER A 153 14.61 -47.35 36.77
C SER A 153 13.99 -47.39 38.17
N ALA A 154 12.83 -46.77 38.38
CA ALA A 154 11.85 -47.29 39.33
C ALA A 154 10.44 -46.69 39.14
N LEU A 155 9.54 -47.54 38.63
CA LEU A 155 8.16 -47.77 39.05
C LEU A 155 7.42 -46.61 39.77
N TYR A 156 6.52 -45.92 39.05
CA TYR A 156 5.39 -45.22 39.67
C TYR A 156 4.06 -45.56 38.98
N PRO A 157 2.94 -45.62 39.71
CA PRO A 157 1.68 -46.16 39.22
C PRO A 157 0.92 -45.16 38.35
N GLN A 158 0.53 -45.62 37.16
CA GLN A 158 -0.50 -45.02 36.31
C GLN A 158 -1.85 -45.26 36.97
N ASP A 159 -2.56 -44.22 37.41
CA ASP A 159 -4.02 -44.17 37.40
C ASP A 159 -4.53 -42.82 37.93
N CYS A 160 -4.51 -41.83 37.05
CA CYS A 160 -5.37 -40.65 37.05
C CYS A 160 -5.10 -40.00 35.70
N GLN A 161 -5.99 -40.16 34.72
CA GLN A 161 -5.90 -39.39 33.48
C GLN A 161 -6.40 -37.97 33.77
N PRO A 162 -5.51 -36.97 33.87
CA PRO A 162 -5.94 -35.58 33.82
C PRO A 162 -6.42 -35.32 32.39
N ALA A 163 -7.09 -34.18 32.14
CA ALA A 163 -7.20 -33.65 30.78
C ALA A 163 -5.89 -33.90 30.04
N SER A 164 -5.96 -34.51 28.86
CA SER A 164 -4.78 -35.13 28.23
C SER A 164 -3.61 -34.15 28.31
N ARG A 165 -2.42 -34.63 28.70
CA ARG A 165 -1.22 -33.78 28.78
C ARG A 165 -1.05 -32.91 27.52
N GLU A 166 -1.55 -33.39 26.38
CA GLU A 166 -1.66 -32.68 25.11
C GLU A 166 -2.59 -31.45 25.15
N ASP A 167 -3.75 -31.48 25.81
CA ASP A 167 -4.66 -30.33 25.94
C ASP A 167 -4.05 -29.20 26.79
N ILE A 168 -3.36 -29.55 27.88
CA ILE A 168 -2.65 -28.57 28.72
C ILE A 168 -1.45 -27.98 27.96
N LEU A 169 -0.72 -28.81 27.20
CA LEU A 169 0.36 -28.34 26.34
C LEU A 169 -0.18 -27.46 25.19
N ALA A 170 -1.31 -27.80 24.60
CA ALA A 170 -1.95 -27.01 23.55
C ALA A 170 -2.43 -25.64 24.08
N LEU A 171 -2.97 -25.59 25.29
CA LEU A 171 -3.33 -24.35 25.99
C LEU A 171 -2.12 -23.49 26.37
N THR A 172 -1.05 -24.13 26.82
CA THR A 172 0.22 -23.43 27.12
C THR A 172 0.81 -22.86 25.83
N ARG A 173 0.86 -23.65 24.76
CA ARG A 173 1.26 -23.18 23.41
C ARG A 173 0.38 -22.04 22.94
N LEU A 174 -0.93 -22.09 23.12
CA LEU A 174 -1.82 -20.97 22.79
C LEU A 174 -1.48 -19.69 23.52
N ARG A 175 -1.17 -19.79 24.81
CA ARG A 175 -0.81 -18.63 25.63
C ARG A 175 0.54 -18.06 25.23
N GLU A 176 1.46 -18.91 24.79
CA GLU A 176 2.74 -18.50 24.20
C GLU A 176 2.53 -17.81 22.84
N HIS A 177 1.65 -18.34 21.99
CA HIS A 177 1.32 -17.76 20.68
C HIS A 177 0.48 -16.48 20.80
N ALA A 178 -0.30 -16.33 21.87
CA ALA A 178 -1.04 -15.11 22.17
C ALA A 178 -0.14 -13.95 22.62
N ASN A 179 1.13 -14.22 22.96
CA ASN A 179 2.10 -13.23 23.42
C ASN A 179 3.24 -13.05 22.43
N LEU A 180 2.96 -13.22 21.13
CA LEU A 180 3.97 -12.95 20.12
C LEU A 180 4.46 -11.50 20.25
N PRO A 181 5.79 -11.30 20.25
CA PRO A 181 6.34 -9.98 20.38
C PRO A 181 6.00 -9.13 19.16
N LEU A 182 5.94 -7.81 19.35
CA LEU A 182 5.75 -6.89 18.24
C LEU A 182 6.98 -6.97 17.31
N ARG A 183 6.75 -7.27 16.03
CA ARG A 183 7.80 -7.39 15.02
C ARG A 183 7.82 -6.23 14.05
N GLU A 184 6.69 -5.58 13.81
CA GLU A 184 6.63 -4.43 12.90
C GLU A 184 5.91 -3.25 13.55
N LEU A 185 6.48 -2.07 13.36
CA LEU A 185 5.94 -0.83 13.88
C LEU A 185 6.02 0.23 12.79
N GLU A 186 4.87 0.74 12.37
CA GLU A 186 4.76 1.85 11.45
C GLU A 186 4.18 3.04 12.21
N ILE A 187 4.93 4.12 12.29
CA ILE A 187 4.53 5.34 12.99
C ILE A 187 4.44 6.44 11.95
N GLY A 188 3.36 7.21 11.94
CA GLY A 188 3.26 8.35 11.04
C GLY A 188 2.47 9.52 11.59
N GLY A 189 2.61 10.65 10.92
CA GLY A 189 1.84 11.88 11.19
C GLY A 189 2.62 12.92 12.01
N LYS A 190 1.92 13.72 12.81
CA LYS A 190 2.46 14.83 13.61
C LYS A 190 2.85 14.38 15.02
N ILE A 191 3.65 13.33 15.13
CA ILE A 191 4.09 12.77 16.41
C ILE A 191 5.43 13.42 16.79
N ASP A 192 5.53 13.93 18.02
CA ASP A 192 6.81 14.35 18.60
C ASP A 192 7.65 13.12 18.93
N TYR A 193 8.67 12.87 18.10
CA TYR A 193 9.55 11.72 18.23
C TYR A 193 10.24 11.65 19.61
N ASN A 194 10.87 12.74 20.04
CA ASN A 194 11.67 12.77 21.27
C ASN A 194 10.80 12.53 22.49
N ARG A 195 9.61 13.16 22.52
CA ARG A 195 8.70 12.98 23.64
C ARG A 195 7.98 11.65 23.61
N ARG A 196 7.61 11.12 22.44
CA ARG A 196 6.67 9.99 22.35
C ARG A 196 7.30 8.67 21.96
N ILE A 197 8.20 8.67 20.98
CA ILE A 197 8.77 7.46 20.39
C ILE A 197 10.08 7.08 21.10
N GLY A 198 10.96 8.05 21.35
CA GLY A 198 12.24 7.82 22.02
C GLY A 198 12.12 6.99 23.32
N PRO A 199 11.22 7.34 24.26
CA PRO A 199 11.03 6.57 25.49
C PRO A 199 10.48 5.15 25.30
N LEU A 200 9.97 4.82 24.12
CA LEU A 200 9.45 3.48 23.79
C LEU A 200 10.52 2.58 23.20
N LEU A 201 11.63 3.12 22.65
CA LEU A 201 12.67 2.34 21.98
C LEU A 201 13.15 1.13 22.80
N PRO A 202 13.46 1.24 24.11
CA PRO A 202 13.95 0.10 24.89
C PRO A 202 12.94 -1.06 25.01
N LEU A 203 11.66 -0.80 24.70
CA LEU A 203 10.57 -1.77 24.75
C LEU A 203 10.41 -2.52 23.42
N LEU A 204 11.12 -2.12 22.38
CA LEU A 204 10.98 -2.60 21.00
C LEU A 204 12.09 -3.59 20.60
N SER A 205 12.76 -4.24 21.55
CA SER A 205 13.89 -5.14 21.29
C SER A 205 13.59 -6.32 20.35
N SER A 206 12.32 -6.69 20.20
CA SER A 206 11.87 -7.74 19.29
C SER A 206 11.62 -7.28 17.85
N LEU A 207 11.63 -5.97 17.60
CA LEU A 207 11.19 -5.36 16.36
C LEU A 207 12.15 -5.71 15.22
N ALA A 208 11.59 -6.14 14.09
CA ALA A 208 12.29 -6.48 12.86
C ALA A 208 12.07 -5.41 11.77
N VAL A 209 10.93 -4.71 11.79
CA VAL A 209 10.61 -3.66 10.82
C VAL A 209 10.17 -2.40 11.55
N LEU A 210 10.88 -1.30 11.33
CA LEU A 210 10.51 0.02 11.82
C LEU A 210 10.30 0.97 10.64
N LYS A 211 9.13 1.58 10.60
CA LYS A 211 8.81 2.64 9.63
C LYS A 211 8.36 3.88 10.41
N ILE A 212 8.99 5.02 10.17
CA ILE A 212 8.70 6.28 10.84
C ILE A 212 8.51 7.36 9.77
N HIS A 213 7.27 7.78 9.56
CA HIS A 213 6.86 8.76 8.55
C HIS A 213 6.31 10.02 9.24
N LEU A 214 7.19 10.82 9.80
CA LEU A 214 6.80 11.98 10.61
C LEU A 214 6.75 13.26 9.78
N ARG A 215 6.04 14.25 10.32
CA ARG A 215 5.94 15.58 9.72
C ARG A 215 6.76 16.61 10.43
N ASN A 216 6.95 16.44 11.73
CA ASN A 216 7.72 17.38 12.53
C ASN A 216 9.21 17.09 12.36
N ARG A 217 10.05 18.09 12.56
CA ARG A 217 11.49 17.88 12.70
C ARG A 217 11.79 16.91 13.85
N PHE A 218 12.68 15.95 13.61
CA PHE A 218 13.19 15.08 14.66
C PHE A 218 14.60 14.64 14.37
N GLU A 219 15.29 14.24 15.45
CA GLU A 219 16.65 13.73 15.41
C GLU A 219 16.66 12.26 15.83
N VAL A 220 17.43 11.45 15.12
CA VAL A 220 17.62 10.03 15.38
C VAL A 220 19.10 9.72 15.52
N GLN A 221 19.48 9.18 16.68
CA GLN A 221 20.78 8.54 16.87
C GLN A 221 20.68 7.07 16.48
N LEU A 222 21.33 6.67 15.38
CA LEU A 222 21.20 5.32 14.84
C LEU A 222 21.73 4.24 15.77
N ASP A 223 22.82 4.51 16.48
CA ASP A 223 23.40 3.53 17.40
C ASP A 223 22.43 3.22 18.55
N SER A 224 21.84 4.26 19.15
CA SER A 224 20.80 4.12 20.18
C SER A 224 19.59 3.33 19.68
N PHE A 225 19.21 3.47 18.40
CA PHE A 225 18.13 2.69 17.80
C PHE A 225 18.47 1.21 17.69
N LEU A 226 19.66 0.91 17.18
CA LEU A 226 20.08 -0.45 16.90
C LEU A 226 20.42 -1.21 18.17
N GLU A 227 20.96 -0.54 19.18
CA GLU A 227 21.13 -1.09 20.52
C GLU A 227 19.79 -1.46 21.16
N ALA A 228 18.79 -0.59 21.01
CA ALA A 228 17.45 -0.85 21.52
C ALA A 228 16.70 -1.95 20.74
N MET A 229 17.04 -2.16 19.46
CA MET A 229 16.36 -3.06 18.53
C MET A 229 17.35 -3.99 17.81
N PRO A 230 17.95 -4.96 18.51
CA PRO A 230 19.00 -5.81 17.94
C PRO A 230 18.51 -6.78 16.84
N LEU A 231 17.19 -6.96 16.71
CA LEU A 231 16.58 -7.84 15.70
C LEU A 231 16.13 -7.09 14.44
N LEU A 232 16.47 -5.80 14.32
CA LEU A 232 15.99 -4.93 13.26
C LEU A 232 16.58 -5.32 11.90
N GLU A 233 15.69 -5.63 10.96
CA GLU A 233 16.02 -6.03 9.59
C GLU A 233 15.73 -4.91 8.59
N ARG A 234 14.75 -4.06 8.88
CA ARG A 234 14.34 -2.94 8.01
C ARG A 234 14.10 -1.66 8.79
N ILE A 235 14.71 -0.59 8.31
CA ILE A 235 14.52 0.78 8.78
C ILE A 235 14.03 1.63 7.61
N ASP A 236 12.90 2.30 7.78
CA ASP A 236 12.33 3.24 6.81
C ASP A 236 12.01 4.55 7.55
N LEU A 237 12.89 5.55 7.45
CA LEU A 237 12.69 6.86 8.07
C LEU A 237 12.39 7.90 7.00
N ARG A 238 11.20 8.48 7.06
CA ARG A 238 10.74 9.50 6.12
C ARG A 238 10.29 10.73 6.88
N ASN A 239 10.65 11.90 6.38
CA ASN A 239 10.14 13.15 6.91
C ASN A 239 9.61 14.03 5.79
N ILE A 240 8.61 14.86 6.09
CA ILE A 240 8.17 15.92 5.18
C ILE A 240 8.99 17.20 5.41
N GLU A 241 9.41 17.45 6.65
CA GLU A 241 10.20 18.63 7.01
C GLU A 241 11.70 18.33 6.99
N THR A 242 12.25 17.85 8.11
CA THR A 242 13.69 17.62 8.23
C THR A 242 13.93 16.52 9.26
N LEU A 243 14.49 15.40 8.83
CA LEU A 243 15.01 14.36 9.71
C LEU A 243 16.52 14.52 9.82
N THR A 244 17.03 14.77 11.03
CA THR A 244 18.48 14.70 11.28
C THR A 244 18.82 13.31 11.77
N VAL A 245 19.76 12.65 11.11
CA VAL A 245 20.26 11.35 11.51
C VAL A 245 21.72 11.52 11.91
N SER A 246 22.03 11.14 13.13
CA SER A 246 23.40 11.02 13.62
C SER A 246 23.73 9.55 13.81
N ALA A 247 24.88 9.13 13.28
CA ALA A 247 25.51 7.88 13.69
C ALA A 247 26.74 8.31 14.48
N ALA A 248 26.84 7.91 15.75
CA ALA A 248 28.04 8.14 16.51
C ALA A 248 29.18 7.50 15.73
N THR A 249 30.05 8.35 15.16
CA THR A 249 31.40 7.91 14.84
C THR A 249 31.90 7.33 16.15
N THR A 250 32.21 6.04 16.17
CA THR A 250 32.82 5.41 17.33
C THR A 250 34.01 6.28 17.66
N THR A 251 33.86 7.15 18.66
CA THR A 251 34.92 8.06 19.05
C THR A 251 36.02 7.11 19.44
N THR A 252 37.09 7.15 18.64
CA THR A 252 38.30 6.37 18.78
C THR A 252 38.85 6.76 20.13
N THR A 253 38.31 6.15 21.19
CA THR A 253 38.86 6.24 22.51
C THR A 253 40.20 5.57 22.35
N GLU A 254 41.26 6.34 22.57
CA GLU A 254 42.65 5.98 22.30
C GLU A 254 43.09 4.67 22.99
N GLN A 255 42.24 4.10 23.84
CA GLN A 255 42.32 2.77 24.43
C GLN A 255 41.81 1.65 23.47
N GLY A 256 42.32 1.62 22.25
CA GLY A 256 42.81 0.42 21.57
C GLY A 256 41.88 -0.70 21.07
N GLN A 257 40.68 -0.95 21.61
CA GLN A 257 39.88 -2.13 21.18
C GLN A 257 38.35 -1.96 21.33
N ALA A 258 37.77 -0.92 20.74
CA ALA A 258 36.33 -0.95 20.47
C ALA A 258 36.06 -1.89 19.29
N SER A 259 35.73 -3.16 19.59
CA SER A 259 35.19 -4.08 18.57
C SER A 259 33.85 -3.51 18.11
N ALA A 260 33.86 -2.86 16.94
CA ALA A 260 32.63 -2.41 16.30
C ALA A 260 31.72 -3.62 16.14
N ARG A 261 30.63 -3.66 16.92
CA ARG A 261 29.65 -4.73 16.82
C ARG A 261 29.06 -4.66 15.42
N GLU A 262 29.26 -5.73 14.65
CA GLU A 262 28.55 -5.89 13.39
C GLU A 262 27.04 -5.79 13.62
N LEU A 263 26.31 -5.30 12.62
CA LEU A 263 24.85 -5.21 12.63
C LEU A 263 24.28 -6.31 11.71
N PRO A 264 24.35 -7.60 12.10
CA PRO A 264 24.24 -8.73 11.19
C PRO A 264 22.81 -8.98 10.65
N ARG A 265 21.83 -8.14 10.97
CA ARG A 265 20.43 -8.37 10.57
C ARG A 265 19.87 -7.30 9.66
N LEU A 266 20.45 -6.11 9.63
CA LEU A 266 19.90 -5.02 8.82
C LEU A 266 20.06 -5.34 7.33
N ARG A 267 18.93 -5.41 6.62
CA ARG A 267 18.83 -5.73 5.19
C ARG A 267 18.28 -4.57 4.38
N SER A 268 17.48 -3.70 4.98
CA SER A 268 16.84 -2.58 4.28
C SER A 268 16.99 -1.29 5.07
N PHE A 269 17.50 -0.27 4.40
CA PHE A 269 17.80 1.03 4.97
C PHE A 269 17.33 2.12 4.01
N ILE A 270 16.25 2.81 4.38
CA ILE A 270 15.56 3.79 3.55
C ILE A 270 15.46 5.09 4.34
N PHE A 271 16.06 6.15 3.83
CA PHE A 271 15.87 7.51 4.30
C PHE A 271 15.27 8.38 3.20
N GLU A 272 14.29 9.19 3.59
CA GLU A 272 13.64 10.15 2.70
C GLU A 272 13.58 11.53 3.36
N HIS A 273 14.08 12.54 2.66
CA HIS A 273 14.24 13.92 3.16
C HIS A 273 14.99 13.99 4.50
N SER A 274 16.08 13.21 4.59
CA SER A 274 16.96 13.18 5.76
C SER A 274 18.23 13.99 5.53
N ARG A 275 18.81 14.44 6.63
CA ARG A 275 20.17 14.95 6.72
C ARG A 275 20.99 13.99 7.56
N VAL A 276 22.04 13.43 6.98
CA VAL A 276 22.98 12.51 7.62
C VAL A 276 24.39 12.91 7.23
N ASP A 277 25.32 13.08 8.16
CA ASP A 277 26.70 13.37 7.76
C ASP A 277 27.24 12.24 6.86
N GLN A 278 27.92 12.58 5.75
CA GLN A 278 28.37 11.56 4.80
C GLN A 278 29.39 10.62 5.42
N VAL A 279 30.28 11.12 6.29
CA VAL A 279 31.29 10.29 6.97
C VAL A 279 30.60 9.34 7.96
N GLU A 280 29.59 9.83 8.69
CA GLU A 280 28.79 9.00 9.58
C GLU A 280 28.00 7.92 8.82
N LEU A 281 27.41 8.26 7.67
CA LEU A 281 26.72 7.30 6.80
C LEU A 281 27.69 6.24 6.26
N GLU A 282 28.84 6.64 5.74
CA GLU A 282 29.86 5.73 5.23
C GLU A 282 30.35 4.78 6.34
N GLY A 283 30.62 5.30 7.53
CA GLY A 283 31.00 4.50 8.71
C GLY A 283 29.89 3.58 9.20
N PHE A 284 28.62 4.00 9.07
CA PHE A 284 27.47 3.14 9.33
C PHE A 284 27.40 1.96 8.36
N LEU A 285 27.59 2.22 7.05
CA LEU A 285 27.48 1.21 6.00
C LEU A 285 28.53 0.09 6.14
N VAL A 286 29.72 0.41 6.66
CA VAL A 286 30.77 -0.58 6.98
C VAL A 286 30.26 -1.65 7.95
N ARG A 287 29.36 -1.29 8.88
CA ARG A 287 28.81 -2.20 9.89
C ARG A 287 27.63 -3.05 9.39
N THR A 288 27.12 -2.77 8.18
CA THR A 288 25.90 -3.37 7.61
C THR A 288 26.19 -4.27 6.42
N THR A 289 27.05 -5.27 6.59
CA THR A 289 27.53 -6.17 5.52
C THR A 289 26.44 -7.00 4.82
N ARG A 290 25.24 -7.08 5.40
CA ARG A 290 24.08 -7.82 4.86
C ARG A 290 23.01 -6.92 4.23
N LEU A 291 23.35 -5.65 3.99
CA LEU A 291 22.41 -4.70 3.42
C LEU A 291 22.07 -5.08 1.98
N GLN A 292 20.76 -5.19 1.70
CA GLN A 292 20.19 -5.57 0.41
C GLN A 292 19.44 -4.42 -0.26
N GLU A 293 18.92 -3.48 0.52
CA GLU A 293 18.19 -2.31 0.02
C GLU A 293 18.76 -1.06 0.70
N LEU A 294 19.31 -0.15 -0.11
CA LEU A 294 19.79 1.16 0.32
C LEU A 294 19.07 2.24 -0.48
N LYS A 295 18.29 3.09 0.18
CA LYS A 295 17.61 4.22 -0.46
C LYS A 295 17.88 5.50 0.32
N LEU A 296 18.52 6.44 -0.36
CA LEU A 296 18.82 7.77 0.13
C LEU A 296 18.05 8.73 -0.78
N ILE A 297 16.83 9.08 -0.39
CA ILE A 297 15.87 9.81 -1.22
C ILE A 297 15.87 11.27 -0.78
N GLU A 298 16.22 12.18 -1.70
CA GLU A 298 16.24 13.63 -1.48
C GLU A 298 17.02 14.03 -0.22
N LEU A 299 18.27 13.57 -0.11
CA LEU A 299 19.16 13.94 1.01
C LEU A 299 19.34 15.47 1.10
N LEU A 300 19.15 16.02 2.29
CA LEU A 300 19.17 17.47 2.50
C LEU A 300 20.60 17.98 2.71
N SER A 301 21.09 18.83 1.80
CA SER A 301 22.43 19.45 1.85
C SER A 301 22.48 20.74 2.69
N LYS A 302 21.34 21.42 2.90
CA LYS A 302 21.27 22.71 3.60
C LYS A 302 20.18 22.71 4.66
N TRP A 303 20.38 23.48 5.73
CA TRP A 303 19.28 23.83 6.63
C TRP A 303 18.29 24.71 5.86
N GLY A 304 16.99 24.47 6.06
CA GLY A 304 15.95 25.36 5.53
C GLY A 304 16.27 26.83 5.87
N THR A 305 15.90 27.72 4.95
CA THR A 305 16.26 29.15 4.80
C THR A 305 16.30 30.05 6.05
N VAL A 306 15.90 29.56 7.22
CA VAL A 306 15.77 30.31 8.46
C VAL A 306 17.08 30.35 9.28
N TYR A 307 18.04 29.43 9.08
CA TYR A 307 19.26 29.40 9.89
C TYR A 307 20.53 29.28 9.05
N ARG A 308 21.48 30.23 9.24
CA ARG A 308 22.80 30.31 8.58
C ARG A 308 23.78 29.24 9.12
N TYR A 309 23.43 27.96 9.00
CA TYR A 309 24.37 26.88 9.32
C TYR A 309 25.13 26.44 8.08
N GLU A 310 26.32 25.87 8.32
CA GLU A 310 27.22 25.31 7.32
C GLU A 310 26.48 24.35 6.38
N SER A 311 26.68 24.53 5.08
CA SER A 311 26.14 23.64 4.05
C SER A 311 26.90 22.31 4.07
N PHE A 312 26.15 21.20 4.11
CA PHE A 312 26.69 19.85 3.92
C PHE A 312 26.83 19.63 2.43
N HIS A 313 28.05 19.38 1.97
CA HIS A 313 28.28 18.96 0.60
C HIS A 313 28.30 17.43 0.56
N TYR A 314 27.35 16.80 -0.12
CA TYR A 314 27.39 15.38 -0.41
C TYR A 314 28.23 15.14 -1.67
N ASP A 315 29.29 14.37 -1.54
CA ASP A 315 30.15 13.91 -2.62
C ASP A 315 29.66 12.54 -3.10
N ALA A 316 28.77 12.54 -4.10
CA ALA A 316 28.22 11.32 -4.69
C ALA A 316 29.31 10.39 -5.30
N PRO A 317 30.32 10.90 -6.04
CA PRO A 317 31.47 10.09 -6.44
C PRO A 317 32.16 9.36 -5.29
N ARG A 318 32.43 10.04 -4.17
CA ARG A 318 33.04 9.42 -2.99
C ARG A 318 32.16 8.30 -2.43
N LEU A 319 30.85 8.54 -2.28
CA LEU A 319 29.92 7.52 -1.80
C LEU A 319 29.87 6.30 -2.73
N LEU A 320 29.91 6.52 -4.05
CA LEU A 320 29.96 5.44 -5.04
C LEU A 320 31.20 4.56 -4.85
N CYS A 321 32.40 5.17 -4.74
CA CYS A 321 33.63 4.43 -4.48
C CYS A 321 33.53 3.62 -3.19
N HIS A 322 33.01 4.23 -2.12
CA HIS A 322 32.83 3.56 -0.83
C HIS A 322 31.88 2.34 -0.94
N LEU A 323 30.77 2.46 -1.66
CA LEU A 323 29.85 1.35 -1.87
C LEU A 323 30.46 0.21 -2.70
N GLN A 324 31.32 0.55 -3.67
CA GLN A 324 32.06 -0.44 -4.47
C GLN A 324 33.05 -1.22 -3.61
N ASP A 325 33.76 -0.54 -2.71
CA ASP A 325 34.75 -1.14 -1.81
C ASP A 325 34.11 -2.09 -0.78
N LEU A 326 32.88 -1.79 -0.31
CA LEU A 326 32.17 -2.62 0.66
C LEU A 326 31.61 -3.94 0.09
N THR A 327 31.44 -4.05 -1.23
CA THR A 327 30.87 -5.25 -1.90
C THR A 327 29.52 -5.72 -1.31
N LEU A 328 28.65 -4.78 -0.95
CA LEU A 328 27.35 -5.08 -0.34
C LEU A 328 26.43 -5.87 -1.32
N PRO A 329 25.61 -6.83 -0.84
CA PRO A 329 24.69 -7.61 -1.67
C PRO A 329 23.41 -6.81 -2.02
N LEU A 330 23.58 -5.62 -2.58
CA LEU A 330 22.49 -4.70 -2.90
C LEU A 330 21.65 -5.22 -4.07
N HIS A 331 20.36 -5.38 -3.81
CA HIS A 331 19.32 -5.65 -4.81
C HIS A 331 18.61 -4.37 -5.23
N THR A 332 18.65 -3.34 -4.39
CA THR A 332 18.03 -2.04 -4.66
C THR A 332 18.90 -0.94 -4.09
N LEU A 333 19.20 0.04 -4.94
CA LEU A 333 20.03 1.19 -4.63
C LEU A 333 19.37 2.41 -5.24
N HIS A 334 19.13 3.43 -4.43
CA HIS A 334 18.71 4.73 -4.88
C HIS A 334 19.47 5.80 -4.09
N VAL A 335 20.03 6.77 -4.80
CA VAL A 335 20.71 7.91 -4.20
C VAL A 335 20.25 9.14 -4.95
N SER A 336 19.67 10.09 -4.21
CA SER A 336 19.29 11.40 -4.72
C SER A 336 19.54 12.45 -3.64
N ILE A 337 20.01 13.62 -4.06
CA ILE A 337 20.37 14.73 -3.19
C ILE A 337 19.44 15.89 -3.54
N PHE A 338 18.80 16.46 -2.52
CA PHE A 338 17.87 17.57 -2.72
C PHE A 338 18.60 18.79 -3.30
N ASP A 339 18.01 19.39 -4.34
CA ASP A 339 18.55 20.54 -5.08
C ASP A 339 19.98 20.35 -5.65
N THR A 340 20.45 19.11 -5.81
CA THR A 340 21.77 18.84 -6.41
C THR A 340 21.64 17.75 -7.47
N GLU A 341 22.03 18.06 -8.70
CA GLU A 341 22.08 17.06 -9.77
C GLU A 341 23.32 16.17 -9.60
N ILE A 342 23.11 14.85 -9.53
CA ILE A 342 24.21 13.88 -9.56
C ILE A 342 24.71 13.79 -11.01
N PRO A 343 26.02 13.92 -11.27
CA PRO A 343 26.55 13.79 -12.63
C PRO A 343 26.11 12.48 -13.28
N GLU A 344 25.63 12.53 -14.53
CA GLU A 344 25.04 11.38 -15.23
C GLU A 344 25.97 10.15 -15.24
N LYS A 345 27.29 10.37 -15.39
CA LYS A 345 28.30 9.31 -15.32
C LYS A 345 28.27 8.58 -13.97
N VAL A 346 28.18 9.31 -12.85
CA VAL A 346 28.13 8.73 -11.50
C VAL A 346 26.82 7.98 -11.30
N GLN A 347 25.70 8.54 -11.78
CA GLN A 347 24.40 7.87 -11.73
C GLN A 347 24.39 6.56 -12.52
N MET A 348 25.01 6.52 -13.69
CA MET A 348 25.16 5.30 -14.48
C MET A 348 25.98 4.23 -13.76
N GLU A 349 26.99 4.61 -12.98
CA GLU A 349 27.76 3.65 -12.18
C GLU A 349 26.94 3.13 -10.97
N PHE A 350 26.16 3.97 -10.28
CA PHE A 350 25.20 3.50 -9.28
C PHE A 350 24.20 2.50 -9.90
N ASP A 351 23.71 2.80 -11.10
CA ASP A 351 22.77 1.96 -11.83
C ASP A 351 23.34 0.58 -12.22
N LYS A 352 24.67 0.42 -12.24
CA LYS A 352 25.35 -0.87 -12.50
C LYS A 352 25.54 -1.73 -11.25
N LEU A 353 25.46 -1.13 -10.05
CA LEU A 353 25.61 -1.87 -8.79
C LEU A 353 24.38 -2.73 -8.45
N VAL A 354 23.25 -2.50 -9.12
CA VAL A 354 21.98 -3.18 -8.85
C VAL A 354 21.34 -3.76 -10.10
N ALA A 355 20.42 -4.70 -9.89
CA ALA A 355 19.71 -5.36 -10.98
C ALA A 355 18.86 -4.37 -11.81
N PRO A 356 18.77 -4.55 -13.14
CA PRO A 356 18.19 -3.53 -14.03
C PRO A 356 16.64 -3.47 -14.07
N TRP A 357 15.93 -4.41 -13.43
CA TRP A 357 14.46 -4.56 -13.59
C TRP A 357 13.62 -3.66 -12.67
N THR A 358 14.19 -3.20 -11.56
CA THR A 358 13.56 -2.24 -10.64
C THR A 358 14.31 -0.92 -10.71
N ARG A 359 13.60 0.16 -11.00
CA ARG A 359 14.16 1.50 -11.02
C ARG A 359 13.42 2.39 -10.04
N ASP A 360 14.21 3.01 -9.18
CA ASP A 360 13.78 4.01 -8.21
C ASP A 360 14.36 5.34 -8.70
N LEU A 361 13.49 6.28 -9.02
CA LEU A 361 13.86 7.62 -9.49
C LEU A 361 13.16 8.67 -8.63
N THR A 362 13.75 9.84 -8.50
CA THR A 362 12.98 11.01 -8.09
C THR A 362 12.21 11.59 -9.27
N ALA A 363 11.15 12.33 -9.01
CA ALA A 363 10.40 13.05 -10.03
C ALA A 363 11.33 13.99 -10.83
N ARG A 364 12.30 14.62 -10.16
CA ARG A 364 13.30 15.52 -10.77
C ARG A 364 14.28 14.81 -11.69
N GLU A 365 14.61 13.54 -11.40
CA GLU A 365 15.49 12.72 -12.24
C GLU A 365 14.82 12.21 -13.52
N LEU A 366 13.49 12.28 -13.60
CA LEU A 366 12.74 11.83 -14.77
C LEU A 366 12.85 12.87 -15.89
N LEU A 367 14.02 12.92 -16.50
CA LEU A 367 14.35 13.76 -17.66
C LEU A 367 14.15 12.98 -18.98
N PRO A 368 13.90 13.68 -20.12
CA PRO A 368 13.79 13.03 -21.42
C PRO A 368 15.03 12.21 -21.84
N SER A 369 16.23 12.62 -21.42
CA SER A 369 17.46 11.82 -21.60
C SER A 369 17.40 10.50 -20.84
N LYS A 370 16.95 10.53 -19.58
CA LYS A 370 16.81 9.33 -18.74
C LYS A 370 15.74 8.37 -19.27
N ILE A 371 14.63 8.89 -19.79
CA ILE A 371 13.65 8.03 -20.49
C ILE A 371 14.24 7.39 -21.73
N ARG A 372 14.98 8.15 -22.55
CA ARG A 372 15.62 7.59 -23.74
C ARG A 372 16.57 6.46 -23.38
N SER A 373 17.37 6.61 -22.32
CA SER A 373 18.24 5.53 -21.86
C SER A 373 17.44 4.35 -21.29
N MET A 374 16.36 4.59 -20.54
CA MET A 374 15.47 3.53 -20.07
C MET A 374 14.81 2.75 -21.21
N ASN A 375 14.34 3.43 -22.25
CA ASN A 375 13.73 2.81 -23.43
C ASN A 375 14.77 2.06 -24.29
N GLN A 376 16.05 2.44 -24.22
CA GLN A 376 17.15 1.72 -24.89
C GLN A 376 17.50 0.40 -24.18
N LEU A 377 17.22 0.25 -22.88
CA LEU A 377 17.54 -0.94 -22.09
C LEU A 377 16.61 -2.16 -22.37
N GLN A 378 16.20 -2.36 -23.63
CA GLN A 378 15.32 -3.46 -24.08
C GLN A 378 14.02 -3.60 -23.27
N ASN A 379 13.49 -2.51 -22.72
CA ASN A 379 12.24 -2.50 -21.94
C ASN A 379 12.20 -3.54 -20.80
N THR A 380 13.31 -3.76 -20.08
CA THR A 380 13.35 -4.71 -18.96
C THR A 380 12.74 -4.17 -17.66
N ILE A 381 12.42 -2.87 -17.61
CA ILE A 381 11.91 -2.23 -16.39
C ILE A 381 10.47 -2.67 -16.15
N THR A 382 10.29 -3.51 -15.14
CA THR A 382 8.97 -3.99 -14.71
C THR A 382 8.42 -3.16 -13.57
N THR A 383 9.30 -2.53 -12.77
CA THR A 383 8.91 -1.71 -11.62
C THR A 383 9.57 -0.34 -11.71
N LEU A 384 8.75 0.72 -11.68
CA LEU A 384 9.18 2.11 -11.58
C LEU A 384 8.59 2.73 -10.31
N ASN A 385 9.44 3.12 -9.36
CA ASN A 385 9.06 3.92 -8.21
C ASN A 385 9.55 5.36 -8.40
N LEU A 386 8.62 6.32 -8.36
CA LEU A 386 8.90 7.75 -8.42
C LEU A 386 8.71 8.37 -7.04
N PHE A 387 9.78 8.95 -6.51
CA PHE A 387 9.80 9.65 -5.23
C PHE A 387 9.87 11.17 -5.44
N GLY A 388 9.60 11.94 -4.39
CA GLY A 388 9.94 13.36 -4.36
C GLY A 388 8.82 14.37 -4.63
N SER A 389 9.16 15.64 -4.38
CA SER A 389 8.22 16.73 -4.07
C SER A 389 7.53 17.39 -5.29
N LYS A 390 6.18 17.38 -5.27
CA LYS A 390 5.11 18.35 -5.65
C LYS A 390 5.25 19.36 -6.81
N MET A 391 6.43 19.63 -7.35
CA MET A 391 6.65 20.76 -8.26
C MET A 391 6.89 20.26 -9.69
N CYS A 392 5.82 20.39 -10.48
CA CYS A 392 5.69 20.66 -11.92
C CYS A 392 6.62 19.95 -12.94
N GLY A 393 6.01 19.44 -14.01
CA GLY A 393 6.67 19.24 -15.32
C GLY A 393 7.05 17.81 -15.69
N VAL A 394 6.91 16.86 -14.76
CA VAL A 394 7.24 15.44 -15.03
C VAL A 394 6.13 14.74 -15.80
N GLY A 395 4.93 15.32 -15.84
CA GLY A 395 3.74 14.74 -16.46
C GLY A 395 3.96 14.30 -17.90
N ASP A 396 4.63 15.14 -18.72
CA ASP A 396 4.84 14.88 -20.15
C ASP A 396 5.85 13.75 -20.35
N VAL A 397 6.92 13.81 -19.57
CA VAL A 397 8.04 12.87 -19.59
C VAL A 397 7.51 11.50 -19.14
N LEU A 398 6.83 11.43 -18.00
CA LEU A 398 6.17 10.22 -17.53
C LEU A 398 5.11 9.71 -18.51
N HIS A 399 4.30 10.58 -19.13
CA HIS A 399 3.35 10.18 -20.14
C HIS A 399 4.03 9.50 -21.34
N GLN A 400 5.09 10.11 -21.87
CA GLN A 400 5.88 9.54 -22.96
C GLN A 400 6.44 8.17 -22.59
N TYR A 401 6.94 8.00 -21.36
CA TYR A 401 7.40 6.70 -20.86
C TYR A 401 6.28 5.66 -20.88
N LEU A 402 5.12 5.96 -20.28
CA LEU A 402 4.00 5.01 -20.19
C LEU A 402 3.44 4.64 -21.57
N CYS A 403 3.44 5.57 -22.51
CA CYS A 403 3.11 5.34 -23.92
C CYS A 403 4.15 4.53 -24.70
N SER A 404 5.34 4.26 -24.14
CA SER A 404 6.41 3.49 -24.79
C SER A 404 6.88 2.27 -23.99
N SER A 405 6.25 1.97 -22.85
CA SER A 405 6.72 0.93 -21.90
C SER A 405 5.76 -0.24 -21.75
N PRO A 406 5.69 -1.18 -22.72
CA PRO A 406 4.74 -2.30 -22.67
C PRO A 406 5.01 -3.34 -21.57
N HIS A 407 6.21 -3.34 -20.99
CA HIS A 407 6.64 -4.32 -19.99
C HIS A 407 6.46 -3.84 -18.54
N LEU A 408 6.06 -2.58 -18.33
CA LEU A 408 5.88 -2.04 -17.00
C LEU A 408 4.71 -2.75 -16.30
N GLN A 409 4.99 -3.32 -15.13
CA GLN A 409 4.04 -4.06 -14.30
C GLN A 409 3.68 -3.31 -13.02
N HIS A 410 4.59 -2.49 -12.49
CA HIS A 410 4.37 -1.74 -11.27
C HIS A 410 4.83 -0.30 -11.45
N LEU A 411 3.92 0.64 -11.24
CA LEU A 411 4.20 2.07 -11.18
C LEU A 411 3.77 2.60 -9.82
N ARG A 412 4.72 3.09 -9.03
CA ARG A 412 4.44 3.74 -7.75
C ARG A 412 4.95 5.17 -7.77
N ALA A 413 4.05 6.09 -8.03
CA ALA A 413 4.29 7.52 -8.12
C ALA A 413 3.26 8.31 -7.28
N PRO A 414 3.06 7.98 -5.99
CA PRO A 414 2.00 8.55 -5.14
C PRO A 414 2.22 10.01 -4.75
N ASP A 415 3.33 10.63 -5.15
CA ASP A 415 3.57 12.06 -4.96
C ASP A 415 3.78 12.80 -6.29
N THR A 416 3.73 12.08 -7.41
CA THR A 416 3.83 12.66 -8.75
C THR A 416 2.48 13.20 -9.20
N LEU A 417 2.49 14.39 -9.79
CA LEU A 417 1.32 15.01 -10.38
C LEU A 417 1.27 14.67 -11.88
N TYR A 418 0.33 13.80 -12.26
CA TYR A 418 0.07 13.41 -13.65
C TYR A 418 -1.07 14.23 -14.24
N LEU A 419 -0.89 14.77 -15.45
CA LEU A 419 -1.90 15.64 -16.07
C LEU A 419 -3.07 14.81 -16.61
N VAL A 420 -4.30 15.11 -16.17
CA VAL A 420 -5.52 14.49 -16.72
C VAL A 420 -5.64 14.75 -18.22
N ASN A 421 -5.13 15.88 -18.71
CA ASN A 421 -5.10 16.23 -20.13
C ASN A 421 -4.40 15.16 -21.00
N HIS A 422 -3.45 14.40 -20.44
CA HIS A 422 -2.78 13.31 -21.16
C HIS A 422 -3.66 12.07 -21.36
N LEU A 423 -4.74 11.95 -20.58
CA LEU A 423 -5.73 10.88 -20.68
C LEU A 423 -6.94 11.29 -21.53
N ASP A 424 -7.12 12.59 -21.77
CA ASP A 424 -8.25 13.14 -22.53
C ASP A 424 -8.03 13.02 -24.04
N LEU A 425 -8.11 11.78 -24.55
CA LEU A 425 -7.90 11.43 -25.95
C LEU A 425 -8.78 12.22 -26.92
N HIS A 426 -9.96 12.66 -26.46
CA HIS A 426 -10.95 13.39 -27.26
C HIS A 426 -10.98 14.89 -26.98
N ARG A 427 -10.05 15.41 -26.17
CA ARG A 427 -9.92 16.84 -25.82
C ARG A 427 -11.23 17.48 -25.32
N ARG A 428 -11.95 16.75 -24.48
CA ARG A 428 -13.24 17.17 -23.92
C ARG A 428 -13.09 18.29 -22.89
N LEU A 429 -11.95 18.36 -22.21
CA LEU A 429 -11.71 19.34 -21.15
C LEU A 429 -11.49 20.76 -21.72
N GLU A 430 -12.22 21.74 -21.21
CA GLU A 430 -12.17 23.15 -21.65
C GLU A 430 -10.77 23.75 -21.59
N SER A 431 -9.99 23.45 -20.55
CA SER A 431 -8.61 23.93 -20.40
C SER A 431 -7.70 23.48 -21.55
N THR A 432 -8.01 22.34 -22.19
CA THR A 432 -7.29 21.86 -23.37
C THR A 432 -7.60 22.71 -24.60
N ARG A 433 -8.69 23.48 -24.63
CA ARG A 433 -9.05 24.31 -25.80
C ARG A 433 -8.33 25.66 -25.79
N SER A 434 -8.24 26.31 -24.63
CA SER A 434 -7.70 27.67 -24.52
C SER A 434 -6.17 27.71 -24.65
N SER A 435 -5.44 26.70 -24.14
CA SER A 435 -3.98 26.74 -24.08
C SER A 435 -3.28 26.57 -25.43
N PHE A 436 -3.93 26.02 -26.45
CA PHE A 436 -3.31 25.81 -27.77
C PHE A 436 -3.50 26.99 -28.73
N SER A 437 -4.32 27.98 -28.39
CA SER A 437 -4.74 29.02 -29.33
C SER A 437 -3.84 30.27 -29.37
N ALA A 438 -2.82 30.40 -28.51
CA ALA A 438 -2.05 31.64 -28.40
C ALA A 438 -0.53 31.44 -28.59
N ASN A 439 -0.08 31.60 -29.84
CA ASN A 439 1.25 32.14 -30.23
C ASN A 439 2.55 31.43 -29.81
N THR A 440 2.53 30.24 -29.21
CA THR A 440 3.78 29.50 -28.99
C THR A 440 4.13 28.67 -30.23
N THR A 441 4.91 29.28 -31.14
CA THR A 441 5.51 28.65 -32.33
C THR A 441 6.57 27.59 -32.01
N SER A 442 6.65 27.12 -30.76
CA SER A 442 7.55 26.03 -30.36
C SER A 442 6.86 24.68 -30.59
N ASN A 443 7.53 23.82 -31.37
CA ASN A 443 7.17 22.45 -31.78
C ASN A 443 6.94 21.46 -30.61
N SER A 444 6.13 21.81 -29.62
CA SER A 444 5.85 20.95 -28.47
C SER A 444 4.77 19.92 -28.81
N SER A 445 5.17 18.87 -29.52
CA SER A 445 4.40 17.61 -29.60
C SER A 445 4.17 16.96 -28.22
N ALA A 446 4.80 17.49 -27.16
CA ALA A 446 4.83 16.96 -25.80
C ALA A 446 3.44 16.87 -25.12
N ASN A 447 2.45 17.67 -25.54
CA ASN A 447 1.15 17.73 -24.88
C ASN A 447 0.04 16.92 -25.57
N GLN A 448 0.40 16.03 -26.51
CA GLN A 448 -0.60 15.20 -27.16
C GLN A 448 -1.03 14.06 -26.23
N PRO A 449 -2.35 13.86 -26.03
CA PRO A 449 -2.83 12.70 -25.29
C PRO A 449 -2.46 11.42 -26.03
N GLY A 450 -2.25 10.35 -25.27
CA GLY A 450 -1.72 9.09 -25.79
C GLY A 450 -2.26 7.89 -25.01
N ILE A 451 -2.19 6.71 -25.64
CA ILE A 451 -2.62 5.46 -25.02
C ILE A 451 -1.39 4.79 -24.40
N TRP A 452 -1.42 4.53 -23.09
CA TRP A 452 -0.33 3.84 -22.41
C TRP A 452 -0.17 2.43 -22.98
N GLN A 453 1.07 2.04 -23.23
CA GLN A 453 1.40 0.69 -23.72
C GLN A 453 1.50 -0.33 -22.56
N CYS A 454 1.59 0.13 -21.31
CA CYS A 454 1.74 -0.71 -20.12
C CYS A 454 0.45 -1.47 -19.72
N ARG A 455 -0.12 -2.29 -20.61
CA ARG A 455 -1.36 -3.05 -20.34
C ARG A 455 -1.19 -4.17 -19.30
N LYS A 456 0.05 -4.55 -18.99
CA LYS A 456 0.41 -5.56 -17.96
C LYS A 456 0.58 -4.95 -16.56
N LEU A 457 0.11 -3.72 -16.36
CA LEU A 457 0.23 -3.05 -15.07
C LEU A 457 -0.65 -3.73 -14.01
N HIS A 458 -0.02 -4.22 -12.95
CA HIS A 458 -0.62 -4.81 -11.75
C HIS A 458 -0.72 -3.80 -10.61
N THR A 459 0.20 -2.83 -10.55
CA THR A 459 0.18 -1.77 -9.52
C THR A 459 0.24 -0.40 -10.18
N LEU A 460 -0.70 0.46 -9.83
CA LEU A 460 -0.72 1.86 -10.23
C LEU A 460 -1.00 2.73 -9.01
N HIS A 461 0.03 3.39 -8.49
CA HIS A 461 -0.12 4.46 -7.50
C HIS A 461 0.25 5.78 -8.17
N MET A 462 -0.69 6.70 -8.32
CA MET A 462 -0.47 7.93 -9.08
C MET A 462 -1.38 9.07 -8.61
N GLY A 463 -0.81 10.27 -8.57
CA GLY A 463 -1.55 11.51 -8.37
C GLY A 463 -1.99 12.10 -9.70
N PHE A 464 -3.24 12.57 -9.77
CA PHE A 464 -3.78 13.27 -10.94
C PHE A 464 -4.03 14.74 -10.63
N HIS A 465 -3.76 15.59 -11.61
CA HIS A 465 -3.99 17.03 -11.56
C HIS A 465 -4.43 17.59 -12.91
N THR A 466 -4.94 18.81 -12.90
CA THR A 466 -5.36 19.54 -14.11
C THR A 466 -4.56 20.80 -14.29
N LEU A 467 -4.41 21.25 -15.54
CA LEU A 467 -3.89 22.58 -15.84
C LEU A 467 -4.87 23.64 -15.30
N GLY A 468 -4.37 24.59 -14.51
CA GLY A 468 -5.16 25.64 -13.85
C GLY A 468 -4.94 25.64 -12.35
N GLN A 469 -4.66 26.82 -11.77
CA GLN A 469 -4.40 26.96 -10.33
C GLN A 469 -5.62 26.51 -9.52
N GLY A 470 -5.42 25.51 -8.66
CA GLY A 470 -6.35 25.13 -7.59
C GLY A 470 -7.42 24.10 -7.92
N MET A 471 -7.66 23.78 -9.20
CA MET A 471 -8.70 22.80 -9.51
C MET A 471 -8.25 21.36 -9.23
N SER A 472 -9.13 20.59 -8.58
CA SER A 472 -8.97 19.14 -8.43
C SER A 472 -9.11 18.41 -9.77
N ALA A 473 -8.36 17.33 -9.94
CA ALA A 473 -8.60 16.34 -10.99
C ALA A 473 -10.00 15.71 -10.93
N PHE A 474 -10.67 15.77 -9.80
CA PHE A 474 -12.03 15.25 -9.59
C PHE A 474 -13.04 16.37 -9.31
N SER A 475 -12.71 17.63 -9.62
CA SER A 475 -13.62 18.76 -9.40
C SER A 475 -14.83 18.76 -10.32
N THR A 476 -14.78 18.02 -11.45
CA THR A 476 -15.91 17.84 -12.36
C THR A 476 -16.12 16.35 -12.65
N PRO A 477 -17.38 15.89 -12.80
CA PRO A 477 -17.67 14.50 -13.14
C PRO A 477 -16.93 14.02 -14.39
N GLN A 478 -16.84 14.87 -15.42
CA GLN A 478 -16.19 14.53 -16.68
C GLN A 478 -14.70 14.18 -16.51
N ARG A 479 -13.96 14.88 -15.64
CA ARG A 479 -12.55 14.57 -15.39
C ARG A 479 -12.38 13.23 -14.69
N ALA A 480 -13.23 12.96 -13.71
CA ALA A 480 -13.27 11.69 -13.01
C ALA A 480 -13.61 10.54 -13.97
N GLN A 481 -14.59 10.73 -14.87
CA GLN A 481 -14.94 9.78 -15.92
C GLN A 481 -13.77 9.49 -16.88
N ILE A 482 -13.01 10.52 -17.28
CA ILE A 482 -11.80 10.34 -18.09
C ILE A 482 -10.77 9.49 -17.34
N VAL A 483 -10.44 9.84 -16.09
CA VAL A 483 -9.43 9.11 -15.30
C VAL A 483 -9.85 7.66 -15.06
N PHE A 484 -11.04 7.43 -14.51
CA PHE A 484 -11.51 6.09 -14.18
C PHE A 484 -11.77 5.25 -15.42
N GLY A 485 -12.40 5.82 -16.46
CA GLY A 485 -12.65 5.16 -17.73
C GLY A 485 -11.35 4.73 -18.40
N TYR A 486 -10.37 5.64 -18.51
CA TYR A 486 -9.08 5.36 -19.14
C TYR A 486 -8.35 4.23 -18.40
N ILE A 487 -8.19 4.35 -17.08
CA ILE A 487 -7.48 3.35 -16.28
C ILE A 487 -8.15 1.98 -16.40
N SER A 488 -9.49 1.94 -16.34
CA SER A 488 -10.26 0.69 -16.41
C SER A 488 -10.11 -0.07 -17.74
N LEU A 489 -9.89 0.66 -18.83
CA LEU A 489 -9.77 0.09 -20.18
C LEU A 489 -8.31 -0.21 -20.57
N VAL A 490 -7.39 0.69 -20.22
CA VAL A 490 -5.97 0.60 -20.63
C VAL A 490 -5.19 -0.34 -19.71
N CYS A 491 -5.52 -0.42 -18.43
CA CYS A 491 -4.83 -1.23 -17.43
C CYS A 491 -5.77 -2.30 -16.80
N PRO A 492 -6.30 -3.26 -17.58
CA PRO A 492 -7.32 -4.20 -17.09
C PRO A 492 -6.82 -5.19 -16.03
N ASN A 493 -5.48 -5.36 -15.91
CA ASN A 493 -4.83 -6.33 -15.01
C ASN A 493 -4.48 -5.76 -13.62
N LEU A 494 -4.98 -4.55 -13.29
CA LEU A 494 -4.65 -3.91 -12.02
C LEU A 494 -5.16 -4.70 -10.82
N GLU A 495 -4.25 -4.94 -9.87
CA GLU A 495 -4.52 -5.56 -8.58
C GLU A 495 -4.49 -4.53 -7.43
N ASP A 496 -3.62 -3.52 -7.53
CA ASP A 496 -3.44 -2.48 -6.52
C ASP A 496 -3.49 -1.10 -7.19
N LEU A 497 -4.59 -0.39 -6.97
CA LEU A 497 -4.87 0.92 -7.55
C LEU A 497 -4.94 1.96 -6.45
N PHE A 498 -4.09 2.98 -6.55
CA PHE A 498 -4.13 4.17 -5.71
C PHE A 498 -4.15 5.42 -6.58
N ILE A 499 -5.30 6.09 -6.57
CA ILE A 499 -5.57 7.35 -7.26
C ILE A 499 -5.75 8.43 -6.21
N HIS A 500 -5.05 9.55 -6.33
CA HIS A 500 -5.35 10.74 -5.52
C HIS A 500 -5.33 12.02 -6.36
N GLY A 501 -6.14 13.00 -5.96
CA GLY A 501 -6.17 14.31 -6.59
C GLY A 501 -5.25 15.32 -5.90
N THR A 502 -5.12 16.49 -6.50
CA THR A 502 -4.49 17.70 -5.91
C THR A 502 -5.30 18.33 -4.78
N GLU A 503 -6.48 17.80 -4.45
CA GLU A 503 -7.36 18.22 -3.34
C GLU A 503 -6.66 18.27 -1.98
N GLY A 504 -5.51 17.58 -1.85
CA GLY A 504 -4.63 17.68 -0.69
C GLY A 504 -3.91 19.01 -0.52
N LEU A 505 -3.93 19.91 -1.52
CA LEU A 505 -3.31 21.24 -1.46
C LEU A 505 -4.25 22.35 -0.98
N GLU A 506 -5.56 22.22 -1.20
CA GLU A 506 -6.54 23.25 -0.80
C GLU A 506 -7.45 22.80 0.34
N THR A 507 -7.48 23.57 1.43
CA THR A 507 -8.15 23.30 2.72
C THR A 507 -9.67 23.13 2.65
N SER A 508 -10.26 23.13 1.46
CA SER A 508 -11.70 22.93 1.31
C SER A 508 -12.07 21.48 1.60
N GLU A 509 -12.94 21.28 2.58
CA GLU A 509 -13.61 20.02 2.88
C GLU A 509 -14.70 19.72 1.84
N MET A 510 -14.48 20.05 0.57
CA MET A 510 -15.30 19.49 -0.50
C MET A 510 -15.05 18.00 -0.52
N SER A 511 -16.06 17.25 -0.06
CA SER A 511 -16.16 15.83 -0.33
C SER A 511 -16.38 15.72 -1.84
N PRO A 512 -15.40 15.24 -2.62
CA PRO A 512 -15.65 15.00 -4.04
C PRO A 512 -16.87 14.09 -4.13
N GLY A 513 -17.84 14.53 -4.94
CA GLY A 513 -19.15 13.91 -5.08
C GLY A 513 -18.97 12.40 -5.20
N ALA A 514 -19.48 11.70 -4.22
CA ALA A 514 -19.47 10.25 -4.08
C ALA A 514 -20.35 9.54 -5.12
N ASP A 515 -21.00 10.31 -5.99
CA ASP A 515 -22.07 9.86 -6.85
C ASP A 515 -21.59 8.91 -7.94
N LEU A 516 -22.54 8.17 -8.54
CA LEU A 516 -22.27 7.33 -9.71
C LEU A 516 -21.81 8.15 -10.92
N GLU A 517 -22.25 9.40 -10.99
CA GLU A 517 -22.00 10.36 -12.06
C GLU A 517 -20.51 10.62 -12.32
N PRO A 518 -19.65 10.84 -11.31
CA PRO A 518 -18.20 10.91 -11.52
C PRO A 518 -17.54 9.65 -12.09
N GLY A 519 -18.27 8.54 -12.27
CA GLY A 519 -17.77 7.37 -13.01
C GLY A 519 -16.90 6.43 -12.20
N LEU A 520 -16.94 6.46 -10.86
CA LEU A 520 -16.21 5.49 -10.03
C LEU A 520 -16.60 4.04 -10.36
N CYS A 521 -17.84 3.81 -10.78
CA CYS A 521 -18.33 2.50 -11.23
C CYS A 521 -17.62 1.98 -12.49
N LEU A 522 -16.95 2.82 -13.28
CA LEU A 522 -16.14 2.36 -14.42
C LEU A 522 -15.01 1.42 -13.97
N LEU A 523 -14.50 1.60 -12.74
CA LEU A 523 -13.49 0.72 -12.15
C LEU A 523 -14.00 -0.70 -11.89
N THR A 524 -15.31 -0.98 -11.96
CA THR A 524 -15.86 -2.35 -11.84
C THR A 524 -15.34 -3.30 -12.94
N ARG A 525 -14.81 -2.75 -14.04
CA ARG A 525 -14.15 -3.52 -15.11
C ARG A 525 -12.84 -4.19 -14.66
N LEU A 526 -12.21 -3.68 -13.61
CA LEU A 526 -10.95 -4.21 -13.06
C LEU A 526 -11.22 -5.46 -12.21
N ARG A 527 -11.30 -6.62 -12.86
CA ARG A 527 -11.69 -7.90 -12.21
C ARG A 527 -10.67 -8.40 -11.19
N PHE A 528 -9.40 -8.06 -11.37
CA PHE A 528 -8.30 -8.50 -10.50
C PHE A 528 -8.01 -7.54 -9.34
N LEU A 529 -8.80 -6.46 -9.22
CA LEU A 529 -8.56 -5.41 -8.24
C LEU A 529 -8.74 -5.94 -6.81
N ARG A 530 -7.65 -5.95 -6.04
CA ARG A 530 -7.58 -6.40 -4.64
C ARG A 530 -7.55 -5.24 -3.66
N VAL A 531 -6.91 -4.13 -4.05
CA VAL A 531 -6.79 -2.92 -3.24
C VAL A 531 -7.18 -1.72 -4.09
N LEU A 532 -8.15 -0.96 -3.59
CA LEU A 532 -8.55 0.31 -4.19
C LEU A 532 -8.36 1.43 -3.16
N LYS A 533 -7.64 2.47 -3.55
CA LYS A 533 -7.57 3.73 -2.80
C LYS A 533 -7.88 4.87 -3.75
N VAL A 534 -8.93 5.61 -3.46
CA VAL A 534 -9.32 6.80 -4.21
C VAL A 534 -9.36 7.96 -3.24
N GLY A 535 -8.76 9.08 -3.60
CA GLY A 535 -8.77 10.27 -2.77
C GLY A 535 -7.59 10.36 -1.82
N LYS A 536 -7.62 11.40 -0.97
CA LYS A 536 -6.43 12.04 -0.39
C LYS A 536 -5.31 11.06 -0.01
N ALA A 537 -4.28 11.05 -0.85
CA ALA A 537 -2.95 10.66 -0.44
C ALA A 537 -2.52 11.50 0.75
N TRP A 538 -1.66 10.88 1.53
CA TRP A 538 -1.40 11.23 2.90
C TRP A 538 -0.55 12.49 3.04
N ARG A 539 -1.07 13.67 2.71
CA ARG A 539 -0.42 14.95 3.04
C ARG A 539 -1.41 15.97 3.59
N PRO A 540 -1.04 16.69 4.66
CA PRO A 540 -1.79 17.82 5.16
C PRO A 540 -1.31 19.08 4.43
N MET A 541 -2.22 20.03 4.18
CA MET A 541 -1.82 21.35 3.71
C MET A 541 -0.79 21.99 4.64
N LEU A 542 0.22 22.61 4.04
CA LEU A 542 0.76 23.86 4.57
C LEU A 542 -0.43 24.84 4.58
N ARG A 543 -0.90 25.23 5.78
CA ARG A 543 -2.02 26.16 5.90
C ARG A 543 -1.67 27.46 5.16
N CYS A 544 -2.31 27.71 4.03
CA CYS A 544 -2.53 29.09 3.59
C CYS A 544 -3.54 29.69 4.59
N ASN A 545 -3.13 30.73 5.31
CA ASN A 545 -3.97 31.50 6.23
C ASN A 545 -4.99 32.37 5.46
N SER A 546 -5.77 31.81 4.54
CA SER A 546 -6.92 32.52 3.98
C SER A 546 -8.14 32.24 4.86
N GLY A 547 -8.31 33.09 5.88
CA GLY A 547 -9.56 33.16 6.62
C GLY A 547 -10.72 33.48 5.67
N ARG A 548 -11.85 32.80 5.90
CA ARG A 548 -13.14 32.88 5.18
C ARG A 548 -13.21 32.11 3.86
N SER A 549 -13.60 30.85 3.94
CA SER A 549 -14.29 30.18 2.83
C SER A 549 -15.77 30.06 3.22
N GLN A 550 -16.62 30.69 2.41
CA GLN A 550 -18.07 30.72 2.50
C GLN A 550 -18.58 29.33 2.08
N ALA A 551 -19.29 28.64 2.97
CA ALA A 551 -19.87 27.33 2.68
C ALA A 551 -20.75 27.42 1.43
N CYS A 552 -20.49 26.59 0.43
CA CYS A 552 -21.41 26.37 -0.67
C CYS A 552 -22.67 25.72 -0.09
N GLN A 553 -23.70 26.52 0.16
CA GLN A 553 -25.05 26.02 0.44
C GLN A 553 -25.51 25.29 -0.82
N MET A 554 -25.64 23.97 -0.71
CA MET A 554 -26.35 23.18 -1.70
C MET A 554 -27.81 23.68 -1.72
N PRO A 555 -28.47 23.78 -2.88
CA PRO A 555 -29.87 24.15 -2.95
C PRO A 555 -30.71 23.14 -2.14
N GLU A 556 -31.45 23.64 -1.16
CA GLU A 556 -32.31 22.87 -0.24
C GLU A 556 -33.68 22.51 -0.85
N ASP A 557 -33.89 22.75 -2.15
CA ASP A 557 -35.21 22.66 -2.76
C ASP A 557 -35.37 21.36 -3.57
N ASP A 558 -35.77 20.27 -2.89
CA ASP A 558 -36.68 19.20 -3.38
C ASP A 558 -36.73 18.04 -2.33
N ASP A 559 -37.59 18.17 -1.32
CA ASP A 559 -37.71 17.34 -0.09
C ASP A 559 -38.12 15.85 -0.28
N ASP A 560 -38.21 15.31 -1.49
CA ASP A 560 -38.75 13.95 -1.73
C ASP A 560 -37.73 12.91 -2.25
N ASP A 561 -36.48 13.28 -2.55
CA ASP A 561 -35.46 12.33 -3.01
C ASP A 561 -34.60 11.82 -1.83
N GLU A 562 -35.22 11.00 -0.96
CA GLU A 562 -34.65 10.28 0.20
C GLU A 562 -33.51 9.27 -0.17
N ASP A 563 -32.86 9.42 -1.34
CA ASP A 563 -32.06 8.39 -2.00
C ASP A 563 -30.55 8.66 -2.13
N GLY A 564 -30.06 9.78 -1.58
CA GLY A 564 -28.64 10.16 -1.64
C GLY A 564 -27.66 9.14 -1.04
N GLY A 565 -28.10 8.34 -0.06
CA GLY A 565 -27.29 7.30 0.59
C GLY A 565 -26.97 6.07 -0.27
N LYS A 566 -27.47 5.99 -1.52
CA LYS A 566 -27.31 4.80 -2.38
C LYS A 566 -26.06 4.78 -3.26
N ALA A 567 -25.29 5.86 -3.32
CA ALA A 567 -24.22 6.03 -4.30
C ALA A 567 -23.13 4.95 -4.23
N PHE A 568 -22.86 4.35 -3.06
CA PHE A 568 -21.87 3.27 -2.88
C PHE A 568 -22.47 1.89 -2.60
N SER A 569 -23.80 1.78 -2.57
CA SER A 569 -24.45 0.51 -2.24
C SER A 569 -24.00 -0.63 -3.17
N TRP A 570 -23.72 -0.31 -4.44
CA TRP A 570 -23.23 -1.25 -5.44
C TRP A 570 -21.85 -1.85 -5.14
N MET A 571 -21.08 -1.31 -4.19
CA MET A 571 -19.80 -1.89 -3.79
C MET A 571 -19.98 -3.10 -2.87
N VAL A 572 -21.14 -3.21 -2.20
CA VAL A 572 -21.41 -4.25 -1.21
C VAL A 572 -22.50 -5.20 -1.71
N PRO A 573 -22.57 -6.44 -1.17
CA PRO A 573 -23.59 -7.42 -1.57
C PRO A 573 -25.04 -6.90 -1.52
N ALA A 574 -25.35 -6.01 -0.57
CA ALA A 574 -26.68 -5.41 -0.46
C ALA A 574 -27.07 -4.58 -1.70
N GLY A 575 -26.12 -3.98 -2.42
CA GLY A 575 -26.41 -3.24 -3.66
C GLY A 575 -26.61 -4.11 -4.89
N TYR A 576 -26.43 -5.43 -4.78
CA TYR A 576 -26.70 -6.35 -5.89
C TYR A 576 -28.17 -6.79 -5.95
N MET A 577 -28.96 -6.46 -4.94
CA MET A 577 -30.39 -6.77 -4.89
C MET A 577 -31.19 -6.02 -5.98
N GLU A 578 -32.30 -6.59 -6.45
CA GLU A 578 -33.12 -6.00 -7.52
C GLU A 578 -33.63 -4.61 -7.16
N ARG A 579 -33.99 -4.36 -5.88
CA ARG A 579 -34.38 -3.02 -5.41
C ARG A 579 -33.27 -1.98 -5.65
N ALA A 580 -32.01 -2.34 -5.40
CA ALA A 580 -30.87 -1.44 -5.62
C ALA A 580 -30.57 -1.27 -7.13
N ARG A 581 -30.75 -2.33 -7.94
CA ARG A 581 -30.66 -2.27 -9.41
C ARG A 581 -31.72 -1.33 -9.99
N LEU A 582 -32.97 -1.44 -9.56
CA LEU A 582 -34.08 -0.57 -9.98
C LEU A 582 -33.81 0.89 -9.60
N ALA A 583 -33.28 1.14 -8.38
CA ALA A 583 -32.89 2.49 -7.96
C ALA A 583 -31.81 3.08 -8.88
N ARG A 584 -30.77 2.30 -9.23
CA ARG A 584 -29.75 2.73 -10.19
C ARG A 584 -30.34 2.99 -11.58
N ARG A 585 -31.22 2.10 -12.07
CA ARG A 585 -31.91 2.28 -13.37
C ARG A 585 -32.69 3.61 -13.38
N LYS A 586 -33.45 3.91 -12.32
CA LYS A 586 -34.17 5.17 -12.16
C LYS A 586 -33.22 6.38 -12.21
N GLY A 587 -32.09 6.30 -11.51
CA GLY A 587 -31.03 7.32 -11.58
C GLY A 587 -30.49 7.53 -12.99
N THR A 588 -30.15 6.44 -13.70
CA THR A 588 -29.62 6.52 -15.07
C THR A 588 -30.60 7.09 -16.10
N MET A 589 -31.92 6.99 -15.87
CA MET A 589 -32.91 7.61 -16.77
C MET A 589 -32.82 9.14 -16.77
N ARG A 590 -32.41 9.76 -15.64
CA ARG A 590 -32.22 11.22 -15.56
C ARG A 590 -31.07 11.69 -16.46
N TRP A 591 -30.10 10.81 -16.76
CA TRP A 591 -28.94 11.13 -17.59
C TRP A 591 -29.22 11.21 -19.08
N GLU A 592 -30.40 10.82 -19.56
CA GLU A 592 -30.72 10.90 -20.99
C GLU A 592 -30.63 12.34 -21.52
N ARG A 593 -31.06 13.32 -20.71
CA ARG A 593 -30.89 14.75 -21.01
C ARG A 593 -29.42 15.16 -21.09
N VAL A 594 -28.60 14.66 -20.17
CA VAL A 594 -27.15 14.95 -20.13
C VAL A 594 -26.44 14.34 -21.35
N MET A 595 -26.74 13.08 -21.69
CA MET A 595 -26.18 12.43 -22.88
C MET A 595 -26.60 13.12 -24.18
N GLN A 596 -27.84 13.61 -24.29
CA GLN A 596 -28.27 14.41 -25.45
C GLN A 596 -27.46 15.70 -25.55
N HIS A 597 -27.22 16.39 -24.44
CA HIS A 597 -26.38 17.58 -24.39
C HIS A 597 -24.93 17.28 -24.80
N GLU A 598 -24.33 16.19 -24.31
CA GLU A 598 -22.99 15.74 -24.72
C GLU A 598 -22.90 15.45 -26.22
N ARG A 599 -23.91 14.80 -26.80
CA ARG A 599 -23.97 14.55 -28.25
C ARG A 599 -24.00 15.84 -29.05
N SER A 600 -24.77 16.84 -28.61
CA SER A 600 -24.81 18.15 -29.25
C SER A 600 -23.46 18.87 -29.19
N MET A 601 -22.76 18.79 -28.04
CA MET A 601 -21.41 19.35 -27.93
C MET A 601 -20.39 18.64 -28.83
N ASP A 602 -20.47 17.30 -28.94
CA ASP A 602 -19.60 16.53 -29.85
C ASP A 602 -19.85 16.89 -31.33
N GLN A 603 -21.12 17.09 -31.72
CA GLN A 603 -21.46 17.54 -33.07
C GLN A 603 -20.92 18.94 -33.36
N GLN A 604 -21.01 19.86 -32.38
CA GLN A 604 -20.46 21.21 -32.50
C GLN A 604 -18.92 21.19 -32.65
N LEU A 605 -18.23 20.37 -31.84
CA LEU A 605 -16.79 20.18 -31.96
C LEU A 605 -16.38 19.62 -33.34
N GLN A 606 -17.15 18.68 -33.87
CA GLN A 606 -16.91 18.13 -35.20
C GLN A 606 -17.11 19.20 -36.28
N SER A 607 -18.12 20.06 -36.17
CA SER A 607 -18.33 21.17 -37.12
C SER A 607 -17.23 22.23 -37.06
N ASP A 608 -16.73 22.55 -35.87
CA ASP A 608 -15.65 23.53 -35.68
C ASP A 608 -14.34 23.02 -36.29
N ASN A 609 -14.03 21.73 -36.10
CA ASN A 609 -12.85 21.10 -36.69
C ASN A 609 -12.92 21.03 -38.23
N HIS A 610 -14.09 20.76 -38.81
CA HIS A 610 -14.27 20.78 -40.26
C HIS A 610 -14.08 22.19 -40.84
N SER A 611 -14.56 23.22 -40.14
CA SER A 611 -14.41 24.63 -40.56
C SER A 611 -12.95 25.11 -40.53
N ASN A 612 -12.18 24.72 -39.51
CA ASN A 612 -10.76 25.08 -39.38
C ASN A 612 -9.85 24.36 -40.39
N ASN A 613 -10.14 23.08 -40.71
CA ASN A 613 -9.36 22.33 -41.69
C ASN A 613 -9.50 22.88 -43.12
N ASN A 614 -10.70 23.34 -43.49
CA ASN A 614 -10.92 23.97 -44.80
C ASN A 614 -10.10 25.27 -44.98
N SER A 615 -9.92 26.04 -43.91
CA SER A 615 -9.14 27.29 -43.93
C SER A 615 -7.63 27.04 -44.04
N THR A 616 -7.14 25.95 -43.43
CA THR A 616 -5.69 25.66 -43.39
C THR A 616 -5.19 25.01 -44.69
N ASN A 617 -6.00 24.17 -45.33
CA ASN A 617 -5.62 23.52 -46.59
C ASN A 617 -5.49 24.54 -47.75
N GLN A 618 -6.30 25.61 -47.79
CA GLN A 618 -6.17 26.64 -48.82
C GLN A 618 -4.83 27.40 -48.80
N ASN A 619 -4.15 27.47 -47.65
CA ASN A 619 -2.84 28.12 -47.55
C ASN A 619 -1.65 27.15 -47.79
N ARG A 620 -1.86 25.83 -47.66
CA ARG A 620 -0.78 24.84 -47.82
C ARG A 620 -0.46 24.52 -49.27
N ASP A 621 -1.45 24.57 -50.15
CA ASP A 621 -1.27 24.28 -51.59
C ASP A 621 -0.41 25.32 -52.34
N ARG A 622 -0.10 26.48 -51.72
CA ARG A 622 0.76 27.49 -52.35
C ARG A 622 2.26 27.31 -52.08
N ASN A 623 2.67 26.52 -51.09
CA ASN A 623 4.07 26.48 -50.61
C ASN A 623 4.67 25.06 -50.49
N ALA A 624 4.05 24.01 -51.01
CA ALA A 624 4.59 22.66 -50.91
C ALA A 624 5.76 22.43 -51.90
N PRO A 625 7.00 22.16 -51.43
CA PRO A 625 8.11 21.81 -52.30
C PRO A 625 7.90 20.44 -52.93
N THR A 626 7.73 20.42 -54.26
CA THR A 626 7.69 19.23 -55.11
C THR A 626 9.00 18.45 -55.01
N GLY A 627 9.04 17.32 -54.27
CA GLY A 627 10.23 16.46 -54.35
C GLY A 627 10.36 15.23 -53.44
N ALA A 628 9.64 15.12 -52.31
CA ALA A 628 9.84 13.99 -51.40
C ALA A 628 8.84 12.84 -51.67
N LYS A 629 9.33 11.72 -52.24
CA LYS A 629 8.56 10.47 -52.39
C LYS A 629 8.24 9.89 -51.00
N PRO A 630 6.96 9.66 -50.64
CA PRO A 630 6.60 9.00 -49.39
C PRO A 630 6.89 7.51 -49.49
N GLY A 631 7.90 7.04 -48.76
CA GLY A 631 8.10 5.61 -48.50
C GLY A 631 6.99 5.11 -47.58
N SER A 632 5.97 4.48 -48.14
CA SER A 632 4.85 3.89 -47.42
C SER A 632 5.27 2.57 -46.76
N GLU A 633 5.94 2.64 -45.62
CA GLU A 633 5.96 1.51 -44.68
C GLU A 633 4.60 1.48 -43.97
N THR A 634 3.67 0.68 -44.49
CA THR A 634 2.42 0.35 -43.83
C THR A 634 2.74 -0.46 -42.58
N ARG A 635 3.03 0.22 -41.46
CA ARG A 635 3.15 -0.41 -40.14
C ARG A 635 1.86 -1.19 -39.91
N VAL A 636 1.99 -2.51 -39.77
CA VAL A 636 0.92 -3.40 -39.33
C VAL A 636 0.45 -2.88 -37.97
N GLU A 637 -0.64 -2.13 -37.95
CA GLU A 637 -1.27 -1.73 -36.69
C GLU A 637 -1.77 -3.01 -36.00
N ASP A 638 -1.31 -3.22 -34.76
CA ASP A 638 -1.71 -4.37 -33.94
C ASP A 638 -3.23 -4.36 -33.75
N VAL A 639 -3.90 -5.48 -34.05
CA VAL A 639 -5.36 -5.65 -33.91
C VAL A 639 -5.82 -5.28 -32.50
N ALA A 640 -5.03 -5.62 -31.48
CA ALA A 640 -5.33 -5.30 -30.09
C ALA A 640 -5.38 -3.79 -29.80
N TYR A 641 -4.64 -2.99 -30.57
CA TYR A 641 -4.63 -1.54 -30.47
C TYR A 641 -5.88 -0.90 -31.10
N THR A 642 -6.36 -1.47 -32.21
CA THR A 642 -7.60 -1.04 -32.88
C THR A 642 -8.83 -1.31 -32.00
N GLU A 643 -8.92 -2.48 -31.38
CA GLU A 643 -9.98 -2.81 -30.42
C GLU A 643 -9.98 -1.85 -29.22
N LEU A 644 -8.79 -1.51 -28.70
CA LEU A 644 -8.66 -0.58 -27.59
C LEU A 644 -9.07 0.84 -27.98
N LYS A 645 -8.69 1.31 -29.17
CA LYS A 645 -9.14 2.62 -29.71
C LYS A 645 -10.67 2.68 -29.78
N GLU A 646 -11.31 1.62 -30.27
CA GLU A 646 -12.77 1.53 -30.34
C GLU A 646 -13.41 1.53 -28.95
N ALA A 647 -12.83 0.79 -27.99
CA ALA A 647 -13.29 0.79 -26.60
C ALA A 647 -13.17 2.17 -25.93
N LEU A 648 -12.21 3.00 -26.36
CA LEU A 648 -11.96 4.34 -25.83
C LEU A 648 -12.80 5.44 -26.52
N LYS A 649 -13.66 5.13 -27.51
CA LYS A 649 -14.44 6.13 -28.26
C LYS A 649 -15.39 6.96 -27.37
N ASP A 650 -15.90 6.35 -26.31
CA ASP A 650 -16.85 6.96 -25.38
C ASP A 650 -16.17 7.43 -24.08
N LEU A 651 -14.83 7.47 -24.06
CA LEU A 651 -14.06 7.94 -22.91
C LEU A 651 -14.46 9.37 -22.51
N GLY A 652 -14.81 9.53 -21.22
CA GLY A 652 -15.23 10.81 -20.66
C GLY A 652 -16.66 11.23 -21.02
N LYS A 653 -17.51 10.27 -21.43
CA LYS A 653 -18.95 10.48 -21.69
C LYS A 653 -19.80 9.73 -20.67
N PHE A 654 -21.02 10.22 -20.43
CA PHE A 654 -22.02 9.49 -19.65
C PHE A 654 -22.45 8.17 -20.30
N THR A 655 -22.36 8.05 -21.62
CA THR A 655 -22.63 6.79 -22.33
C THR A 655 -21.78 5.65 -21.78
N ASP A 656 -20.50 5.91 -21.48
CA ASP A 656 -19.60 4.87 -20.94
C ASP A 656 -20.01 4.44 -19.53
N VAL A 657 -20.39 5.41 -18.69
CA VAL A 657 -20.90 5.19 -17.33
C VAL A 657 -22.22 4.40 -17.36
N LYS A 658 -23.16 4.79 -18.24
CA LYS A 658 -24.43 4.10 -18.45
C LYS A 658 -24.21 2.66 -18.87
N ASN A 659 -23.36 2.42 -19.86
CA ASN A 659 -23.02 1.06 -20.33
C ASN A 659 -22.44 0.20 -19.20
N ALA A 660 -21.54 0.75 -18.37
CA ALA A 660 -21.02 0.03 -17.22
C ALA A 660 -22.11 -0.34 -16.20
N ILE A 661 -23.03 0.59 -15.91
CA ILE A 661 -24.16 0.34 -15.00
C ILE A 661 -25.14 -0.68 -15.58
N GLU A 662 -25.38 -0.65 -16.90
CA GLU A 662 -26.20 -1.65 -17.58
C GLU A 662 -25.59 -3.04 -17.44
N VAL A 663 -24.27 -3.20 -17.63
CA VAL A 663 -23.56 -4.47 -17.37
C VAL A 663 -23.72 -4.93 -15.91
N MET A 664 -23.57 -4.01 -14.95
CA MET A 664 -23.78 -4.31 -13.53
C MET A 664 -25.22 -4.75 -13.21
N ASN A 665 -26.20 -4.30 -14.00
CA ASN A 665 -27.62 -4.58 -13.83
C ASN A 665 -28.15 -5.72 -14.71
N ALA A 666 -27.42 -6.14 -15.75
CA ALA A 666 -27.88 -7.08 -16.76
C ALA A 666 -27.66 -8.56 -16.39
N ALA A 667 -26.66 -8.87 -15.57
CA ALA A 667 -26.30 -10.26 -15.25
C ALA A 667 -26.83 -10.71 -13.88
N GLU A 668 -27.56 -11.82 -13.87
CA GLU A 668 -27.58 -12.70 -12.72
C GLU A 668 -26.13 -13.14 -12.45
N GLY A 669 -25.64 -12.90 -11.24
CA GLY A 669 -24.27 -13.26 -10.86
C GLY A 669 -23.17 -12.24 -11.19
N PHE A 670 -23.49 -11.01 -11.61
CA PHE A 670 -22.45 -9.95 -11.64
C PHE A 670 -21.97 -9.66 -10.22
N VAL A 671 -20.66 -9.84 -9.99
CA VAL A 671 -19.99 -9.51 -8.73
C VAL A 671 -19.06 -8.33 -9.00
N CYS A 672 -19.34 -7.19 -8.36
CA CYS A 672 -18.43 -6.06 -8.43
C CYS A 672 -17.12 -6.42 -7.70
N TRP A 673 -16.00 -6.26 -8.39
CA TRP A 673 -14.64 -6.57 -7.92
C TRP A 673 -14.54 -7.91 -7.17
N PRO A 674 -14.58 -9.04 -7.87
CA PRO A 674 -14.60 -10.36 -7.22
C PRO A 674 -13.38 -10.60 -6.29
N GLU A 675 -12.26 -9.93 -6.55
CA GLU A 675 -11.00 -10.05 -5.79
C GLU A 675 -10.79 -8.96 -4.74
N ILE A 676 -11.70 -7.98 -4.59
CA ILE A 676 -11.46 -6.83 -3.71
C ILE A 676 -11.37 -7.26 -2.24
N ARG A 677 -10.31 -6.80 -1.58
CA ARG A 677 -10.07 -7.07 -0.17
C ARG A 677 -10.15 -5.81 0.67
N ARG A 678 -9.67 -4.69 0.11
CA ARG A 678 -9.56 -3.43 0.86
C ARG A 678 -9.87 -2.23 -0.02
N VAL A 679 -10.68 -1.32 0.50
CA VAL A 679 -11.05 -0.06 -0.14
C VAL A 679 -10.79 1.11 0.81
N ALA A 680 -10.29 2.22 0.28
CA ALA A 680 -10.27 3.52 0.94
C ALA A 680 -10.79 4.58 -0.05
N ILE A 681 -11.84 5.31 0.30
CA ILE A 681 -12.43 6.36 -0.52
C ILE A 681 -12.44 7.66 0.30
N PHE A 682 -11.58 8.60 -0.11
CA PHE A 682 -11.36 9.89 0.56
C PHE A 682 -11.08 9.75 2.07
N SER A 683 -10.47 8.62 2.45
CA SER A 683 -10.05 8.39 3.82
C SER A 683 -8.72 9.08 4.08
N LYS A 684 -8.62 9.80 5.21
CA LYS A 684 -7.33 10.28 5.75
C LYS A 684 -6.52 9.14 6.35
N ASP A 685 -7.11 7.97 6.54
CA ASP A 685 -6.42 6.77 6.99
C ASP A 685 -5.51 6.30 5.84
N PRO A 686 -4.19 6.10 6.04
CA PRO A 686 -3.35 5.56 4.97
C PRO A 686 -3.71 4.09 4.68
N PHE A 687 -4.55 3.50 5.51
CA PHE A 687 -4.99 2.12 5.44
C PHE A 687 -6.38 2.00 4.83
N SER A 688 -6.53 1.00 3.97
CA SER A 688 -7.80 0.64 3.37
C SER A 688 -8.56 -0.33 4.30
N LEU A 689 -9.87 -0.18 4.37
CA LEU A 689 -10.75 -1.04 5.18
C LEU A 689 -11.37 -2.13 4.31
N PRO A 690 -11.83 -3.26 4.88
CA PRO A 690 -12.74 -4.16 4.16
C PRO A 690 -13.92 -3.37 3.59
N VAL A 691 -14.40 -3.77 2.41
CA VAL A 691 -15.41 -3.02 1.64
C VAL A 691 -16.63 -2.66 2.47
N GLU A 692 -17.15 -3.60 3.26
CA GLU A 692 -18.34 -3.39 4.08
C GLU A 692 -18.08 -2.34 5.17
N LYS A 693 -16.90 -2.35 5.80
CA LYS A 693 -16.55 -1.36 6.83
C LYS A 693 -16.34 0.02 6.22
N GLU A 694 -15.74 0.06 5.03
CA GLU A 694 -15.54 1.32 4.32
C GLU A 694 -16.88 1.92 3.89
N TYR A 695 -17.78 1.10 3.35
CA TYR A 695 -19.15 1.49 3.03
C TYR A 695 -19.90 2.06 4.25
N GLN A 696 -19.85 1.36 5.39
CA GLN A 696 -20.45 1.84 6.64
C GLN A 696 -19.82 3.16 7.12
N ARG A 697 -18.50 3.31 7.00
CA ARG A 697 -17.79 4.55 7.34
C ARG A 697 -18.28 5.71 6.47
N ILE A 698 -18.45 5.48 5.17
CA ILE A 698 -18.89 6.52 4.23
C ILE A 698 -20.34 6.93 4.53
N ILE A 699 -21.25 5.97 4.71
CA ILE A 699 -22.66 6.27 5.04
C ILE A 699 -22.78 7.00 6.37
N SER A 700 -22.03 6.61 7.40
CA SER A 700 -22.10 7.28 8.71
C SER A 700 -21.67 8.75 8.71
N ARG A 701 -21.09 9.24 7.61
CA ARG A 701 -20.67 10.64 7.43
C ARG A 701 -21.64 11.44 6.57
N GLN A 702 -22.51 10.77 5.82
CA GLN A 702 -23.65 11.39 5.13
C GLN A 702 -24.77 11.59 6.14
#